data_AF-A0A377YVK5-F1
#
_entry.id   AF-A0A377YVK5-F1
#
_cell.length_a   1.000
_cell.length_b   1.000
_cell.length_c   1.000
_cell.angle_alpha   90.00
_cell.angle_beta   90.00
_cell.angle_gamma   90.00
#
_symmetry.space_group_name_H-M   'P 1'
#
loop_
_entity.id
_entity.type
_entity.pdbx_description
1 polymer ?
#
loop_
_entity_poly.entity_id
_entity_poly.type
_entity_poly.pdbx_seq_one_letter_code
_entity_poly.pdbx_strand_id
1 'polypeptide(L)'
;MNAVPLKVLVCGSTFGQFWLAALQRYPLRFKVVGLLASGSARSRDCAQRYDIPLYTDIASLPEDIDLACVVLRATVMGGAGSVLAQQLMARRIHIIQEQPVHHDEVVANLRSAREFGVQYRVGNLYPHLPAVQQFIQSAHRLLRRQKLQFIDAACASQVAFPLIAILVEALGAPRPWQFHAQAQLPEAPFQVVQGQLAGIPLTLSVHNEVDPQDPDNHFQLLQQITLGLPAGRLSLIDTHGPVMWFPRLHIPEAVKRDRDFSSPQSAHLMEDTSAIIGEVQRASWRTTLAEHWPEAIAQDLLALAESILSPEAPHWSPQSLLAQCQMWQALTKTLGYPRLNPDQRFEPLARTLLPVTTGLEPKATPQWDFTQRAELLVSGITAQQVTDFVARMDEACLNAMLFSLQQGGALTHPDQGHDLPGILQQLQVAEAHHALIGRWLMLLADAGLVMQRGAHYFSRRTIGYTELHHSWQAVHRVWDNRLGSATFIDYLWQNAEKLGELMCGEQKAALLLFPEGRNDIADAVYRHTITARYLNTLIADWVLKQLSQRTAPLKVLEIGAGTGATTERVRERLHEVYGETPPLNWLFSDVSRFFLVNAQQRYSHLSWLSTALIDIDRPLTEQGIAADSQDLLVMAGVLNNARNSEQTIRWLAEVLQPGGAMLITEPTREHLEILTSQAFMMPPPQDDRQRSEQRFLSPEQWQDLLQRAGLICEACLPDEGHVLAPLGQRLFIARRPGNA
;
A
#
# COMPACT_ATOMS: atom_id res chain seq x y z
N MET A 1 23.30 -13.18 -24.03
CA MET A 1 24.75 -12.89 -23.82
C MET A 1 24.83 -11.87 -22.70
N ASN A 2 25.48 -12.19 -21.58
CA ASN A 2 25.68 -11.22 -20.49
C ASN A 2 26.62 -10.13 -21.00
N ALA A 3 26.10 -8.93 -21.25
CA ALA A 3 26.92 -7.78 -21.64
C ALA A 3 27.90 -7.44 -20.50
N VAL A 4 29.15 -7.13 -20.86
CA VAL A 4 30.17 -6.66 -19.92
C VAL A 4 29.67 -5.32 -19.33
N PRO A 5 29.72 -5.12 -17.99
CA PRO A 5 29.25 -3.87 -17.39
C PRO A 5 30.12 -2.69 -17.84
N LEU A 6 29.48 -1.56 -18.13
CA LEU A 6 30.17 -0.31 -18.48
C LEU A 6 30.99 0.19 -17.29
N LYS A 7 32.24 0.54 -17.52
CA LYS A 7 33.13 1.14 -16.52
C LYS A 7 32.83 2.62 -16.39
N VAL A 8 32.39 3.02 -15.20
CA VAL A 8 31.86 4.36 -14.95
C VAL A 8 32.74 5.16 -14.00
N LEU A 9 33.11 6.36 -14.42
CA LEU A 9 33.76 7.38 -13.59
C LEU A 9 32.71 8.36 -13.06
N VAL A 10 32.74 8.69 -11.77
CA VAL A 10 31.92 9.80 -11.23
C VAL A 10 32.80 11.01 -10.97
N CYS A 11 32.40 12.18 -11.46
CA CYS A 11 33.12 13.44 -11.28
C CYS A 11 32.36 14.34 -10.31
N GLY A 12 32.92 14.57 -9.12
CA GLY A 12 32.30 15.35 -8.04
C GLY A 12 31.80 14.49 -6.87
N SER A 13 32.02 14.97 -5.64
CA SER A 13 31.79 14.19 -4.40
C SER A 13 30.67 14.74 -3.50
N THR A 14 29.91 15.74 -3.95
CA THR A 14 28.71 16.24 -3.27
C THR A 14 27.50 15.46 -3.77
N PHE A 15 26.76 16.03 -4.72
CA PHE A 15 25.61 15.40 -5.35
C PHE A 15 26.01 14.11 -6.11
N GLY A 16 27.28 13.97 -6.50
CA GLY A 16 27.81 12.74 -7.09
C GLY A 16 27.68 11.49 -6.21
N GLN A 17 27.44 11.64 -4.91
CA GLN A 17 27.12 10.50 -4.04
C GLN A 17 25.78 9.84 -4.40
N PHE A 18 24.79 10.60 -4.89
CA PHE A 18 23.54 10.01 -5.38
C PHE A 18 23.76 9.22 -6.68
N TRP A 19 24.66 9.69 -7.55
CA TRP A 19 25.07 8.99 -8.76
C TRP A 19 25.84 7.70 -8.45
N LEU A 20 26.74 7.71 -7.46
CA LEU A 20 27.41 6.50 -6.97
C LEU A 20 26.40 5.48 -6.43
N ALA A 21 25.44 5.94 -5.62
CA ALA A 21 24.37 5.09 -5.11
C ALA A 21 23.48 4.53 -6.25
N ALA A 22 23.22 5.31 -7.30
CA ALA A 22 22.47 4.87 -8.47
C ALA A 22 23.20 3.74 -9.22
N LEU A 23 24.51 3.92 -9.47
CA LEU A 23 25.35 2.95 -10.16
C LEU A 23 25.45 1.61 -9.39
N GLN A 24 25.58 1.66 -8.07
CA GLN A 24 25.68 0.46 -7.22
C GLN A 24 24.41 -0.43 -7.23
N ARG A 25 23.25 0.12 -7.58
CA ARG A 25 21.99 -0.66 -7.70
C ARG A 25 22.02 -1.64 -8.86
N TYR A 26 22.83 -1.35 -9.88
CA TYR A 26 22.85 -2.10 -11.13
C TYR A 26 24.26 -2.63 -11.45
N PRO A 27 24.85 -3.49 -10.59
CA PRO A 27 26.25 -3.94 -10.73
C PRO A 27 26.49 -4.82 -11.97
N LEU A 28 25.43 -5.41 -12.52
CA LEU A 28 25.49 -6.17 -13.78
C LEU A 28 25.54 -5.25 -15.03
N ARG A 29 25.24 -3.96 -14.87
CA ARG A 29 25.24 -2.97 -15.95
C ARG A 29 26.37 -1.97 -15.82
N PHE A 30 26.75 -1.62 -14.60
CA PHE A 30 27.75 -0.61 -14.32
C PHE A 30 28.79 -1.12 -13.32
N LYS A 31 30.05 -0.78 -13.58
CA LYS A 31 31.16 -0.96 -12.66
C LYS A 31 31.79 0.40 -12.39
N VAL A 32 31.69 0.89 -11.15
CA VAL A 32 32.35 2.15 -10.79
C VAL A 32 33.86 1.92 -10.73
N VAL A 33 34.63 2.71 -11.48
CA VAL A 33 36.10 2.58 -11.59
C VAL A 33 36.86 3.71 -10.89
N GLY A 34 36.15 4.74 -10.42
CA GLY A 34 36.72 5.75 -9.54
C GLY A 34 35.87 7.00 -9.37
N LEU A 35 36.39 7.88 -8.53
CA LEU A 35 35.88 9.22 -8.25
C LEU A 35 36.91 10.25 -8.70
N LEU A 36 36.54 11.17 -9.61
CA LEU A 36 37.36 12.33 -9.98
C LEU A 36 36.90 13.55 -9.17
N ALA A 37 37.75 14.07 -8.29
CA ALA A 37 37.43 15.22 -7.43
C ALA A 37 38.69 15.98 -6.98
N SER A 38 38.52 17.10 -6.25
CA SER A 38 39.64 17.99 -5.86
C SER A 38 40.59 17.43 -4.80
N GLY A 39 40.34 16.25 -4.24
CA GLY A 39 41.16 15.70 -3.15
C GLY A 39 40.88 16.32 -1.78
N SER A 40 39.75 17.00 -1.58
CA SER A 40 39.25 17.41 -0.26
C SER A 40 39.06 16.23 0.72
N ALA A 41 38.91 16.51 2.02
CA ALA A 41 38.57 15.49 3.02
C ALA A 41 37.28 14.74 2.64
N ARG A 42 36.22 15.47 2.29
CA ARG A 42 34.95 14.91 1.80
C ARG A 42 35.12 13.95 0.63
N SER A 43 35.96 14.30 -0.36
CA SER A 43 36.19 13.41 -1.52
C SER A 43 37.00 12.16 -1.16
N ARG A 44 37.91 12.23 -0.18
CA ARG A 44 38.61 11.05 0.33
C ARG A 44 37.65 10.12 1.09
N ASP A 45 36.83 10.69 1.98
CA ASP A 45 35.84 9.94 2.75
C ASP A 45 34.81 9.28 1.83
N CYS A 46 34.39 9.99 0.77
CA CYS A 46 33.50 9.45 -0.25
C CYS A 46 34.14 8.28 -1.01
N ALA A 47 35.37 8.43 -1.51
CA ALA A 47 36.08 7.36 -2.21
C ALA A 47 36.27 6.12 -1.31
N GLN A 48 36.65 6.32 -0.05
CA GLN A 48 36.80 5.25 0.94
C GLN A 48 35.47 4.55 1.25
N ARG A 49 34.38 5.31 1.42
CA ARG A 49 33.04 4.76 1.72
C ARG A 49 32.53 3.84 0.62
N TYR A 50 32.83 4.16 -0.63
CA TYR A 50 32.41 3.38 -1.80
C TYR A 50 33.47 2.35 -2.23
N ASP A 51 34.62 2.27 -1.55
CA ASP A 51 35.77 1.42 -1.88
C ASP A 51 36.23 1.58 -3.34
N ILE A 52 36.42 2.82 -3.77
CA ILE A 52 36.84 3.18 -5.14
C ILE A 52 38.08 4.10 -5.14
N PRO A 53 38.91 4.05 -6.20
CA PRO A 53 40.04 4.96 -6.34
C PRO A 53 39.60 6.43 -6.43
N LEU A 54 40.37 7.31 -5.78
CA LEU A 54 40.23 8.76 -5.92
C LEU A 54 41.28 9.29 -6.89
N TYR A 55 40.81 9.95 -7.95
CA TYR A 55 41.63 10.66 -8.91
C TYR A 55 41.48 12.17 -8.71
N THR A 56 42.59 12.90 -8.79
CA THR A 56 42.60 14.37 -8.68
C THR A 56 42.92 15.09 -9.98
N ASP A 57 43.31 14.34 -11.01
CA ASP A 57 43.64 14.86 -12.33
C ASP A 57 43.26 13.87 -13.44
N ILE A 58 42.90 14.41 -14.61
CA ILE A 58 42.47 13.61 -15.77
C ILE A 58 43.62 12.71 -16.26
N ALA A 59 44.87 13.16 -16.23
CA ALA A 59 46.00 12.36 -16.73
C ALA A 59 46.20 11.06 -15.94
N SER A 60 45.72 10.98 -14.71
CA SER A 60 45.79 9.79 -13.85
C SER A 60 44.68 8.76 -14.09
N LEU A 61 43.70 9.08 -14.94
CA LEU A 61 42.55 8.20 -15.18
C LEU A 61 42.93 6.98 -16.04
N PRO A 62 42.38 5.78 -15.73
CA PRO A 62 42.48 4.60 -16.59
C PRO A 62 42.07 4.85 -18.05
N GLU A 63 42.63 4.07 -18.97
CA GLU A 63 42.31 4.16 -20.41
C GLU A 63 40.99 3.48 -20.78
N ASP A 64 40.48 2.58 -19.93
CA ASP A 64 39.37 1.68 -20.20
C ASP A 64 38.04 2.17 -19.59
N ILE A 65 37.83 3.49 -19.49
CA ILE A 65 36.58 4.08 -18.98
C ILE A 65 35.58 4.21 -20.12
N ASP A 66 34.36 3.69 -19.95
CA ASP A 66 33.31 3.76 -20.96
C ASP A 66 32.44 5.02 -20.79
N LEU A 67 32.08 5.37 -19.56
CA LEU A 67 31.11 6.41 -19.23
C LEU A 67 31.60 7.29 -18.08
N ALA A 68 31.32 8.59 -18.12
CA ALA A 68 31.52 9.49 -16.99
C ALA A 68 30.25 10.28 -16.62
N CYS A 69 29.95 10.31 -15.32
CA CYS A 69 28.91 11.12 -14.70
C CYS A 69 29.53 12.44 -14.24
N VAL A 70 29.29 13.52 -14.98
CA VAL A 70 29.83 14.87 -14.67
C VAL A 70 28.85 15.60 -13.75
N VAL A 71 29.10 15.52 -12.44
CA VAL A 71 28.24 16.07 -11.39
C VAL A 71 28.88 17.31 -10.76
N LEU A 72 29.22 18.26 -11.63
CA LEU A 72 29.83 19.55 -11.28
C LEU A 72 29.04 20.66 -11.96
N ARG A 73 28.98 21.83 -11.31
CA ARG A 73 28.35 23.02 -11.90
C ARG A 73 28.97 23.32 -13.27
N ALA A 74 28.12 23.70 -14.22
CA ALA A 74 28.53 24.15 -15.55
C ALA A 74 29.32 25.47 -15.46
N THR A 75 30.04 25.86 -16.52
CA THR A 75 30.97 26.99 -16.50
C THR A 75 30.27 28.33 -16.35
N VAL A 76 29.11 28.50 -17.00
CA VAL A 76 28.28 29.71 -16.84
C VAL A 76 27.71 29.85 -15.42
N MET A 77 27.63 28.74 -14.67
CA MET A 77 27.18 28.70 -13.28
C MET A 77 28.35 28.70 -12.27
N GLY A 78 29.55 29.08 -12.72
CA GLY A 78 30.74 29.22 -11.88
C GLY A 78 31.47 27.91 -11.57
N GLY A 79 31.28 26.85 -12.36
CA GLY A 79 32.00 25.58 -12.22
C GLY A 79 32.86 25.18 -13.41
N ALA A 80 33.33 23.93 -13.43
CA ALA A 80 34.21 23.38 -14.47
C ALA A 80 33.57 22.21 -15.24
N GLY A 81 32.27 21.95 -15.04
CA GLY A 81 31.58 20.76 -15.55
C GLY A 81 31.65 20.61 -17.08
N SER A 82 31.32 21.65 -17.83
CA SER A 82 31.28 21.58 -19.30
C SER A 82 32.68 21.41 -19.92
N VAL A 83 33.69 22.10 -19.37
CA VAL A 83 35.08 21.95 -19.80
C VAL A 83 35.58 20.53 -19.53
N LEU A 84 35.30 20.00 -18.33
CA LEU A 84 35.65 18.63 -17.96
C LEU A 84 34.97 17.61 -18.88
N ALA A 85 33.68 17.80 -19.17
CA ALA A 85 32.93 16.93 -20.08
C ALA A 85 33.61 16.86 -21.46
N GLN A 86 34.02 18.01 -22.03
CA GLN A 86 34.70 18.06 -23.32
C GLN A 86 36.08 17.36 -23.30
N GLN A 87 36.84 17.54 -22.22
CA GLN A 87 38.14 16.87 -22.05
C GLN A 87 38.00 15.34 -21.94
N LEU A 88 36.95 14.85 -21.27
CA LEU A 88 36.66 13.43 -21.18
C LEU A 88 36.14 12.86 -22.51
N MET A 89 35.31 13.61 -23.25
CA MET A 89 34.88 13.22 -24.61
C MET A 89 36.05 13.12 -25.59
N ALA A 90 37.07 13.99 -25.46
CA ALA A 90 38.30 13.89 -26.26
C ALA A 90 39.06 12.56 -26.03
N ARG A 91 38.86 11.93 -24.86
CA ARG A 91 39.34 10.58 -24.55
C ARG A 91 38.38 9.46 -24.98
N ARG A 92 37.35 9.80 -25.76
CA ARG A 92 36.28 8.90 -26.22
C ARG A 92 35.43 8.28 -25.10
N ILE A 93 35.23 9.02 -24.02
CA ILE A 93 34.36 8.62 -22.90
C ILE A 93 32.95 9.20 -23.13
N HIS A 94 31.91 8.38 -22.99
CA HIS A 94 30.51 8.83 -23.04
C HIS A 94 30.19 9.70 -21.81
N ILE A 95 29.34 10.71 -21.95
CA ILE A 95 29.05 11.66 -20.86
C ILE A 95 27.56 11.72 -20.53
N ILE A 96 27.28 11.71 -19.24
CA ILE A 96 26.06 12.27 -18.68
C ILE A 96 26.41 13.39 -17.70
N GLN A 97 25.86 14.58 -17.91
CA GLN A 97 26.15 15.77 -17.11
C GLN A 97 24.93 16.18 -16.29
N GLU A 98 25.11 16.44 -14.99
CA GLU A 98 24.02 16.91 -14.11
C GLU A 98 23.52 18.29 -14.53
N GLN A 99 22.20 18.49 -14.48
CA GLN A 99 21.56 19.77 -14.76
C GLN A 99 21.77 20.81 -13.64
N PRO A 100 21.54 22.11 -13.88
CA PRO A 100 21.28 22.75 -15.17
C PRO A 100 22.57 23.00 -15.95
N VAL A 101 22.44 23.01 -17.28
CA VAL A 101 23.52 23.39 -18.21
C VAL A 101 23.01 24.47 -19.16
N HIS A 102 23.80 25.52 -19.35
CA HIS A 102 23.42 26.64 -20.20
C HIS A 102 23.27 26.19 -21.67
N HIS A 103 22.35 26.80 -22.41
CA HIS A 103 22.05 26.44 -23.81
C HIS A 103 23.32 26.33 -24.67
N ASP A 104 24.17 27.36 -24.65
CA ASP A 104 25.36 27.41 -25.49
C ASP A 104 26.39 26.33 -25.11
N GLU A 105 26.46 25.96 -23.83
CA GLU A 105 27.31 24.88 -23.35
C GLU A 105 26.79 23.52 -23.80
N VAL A 106 25.46 23.30 -23.75
CA VAL A 106 24.83 22.08 -24.30
C VAL A 106 25.09 21.97 -25.81
N VAL A 107 24.98 23.07 -26.56
CA VAL A 107 25.30 23.09 -28.00
C VAL A 107 26.77 22.71 -28.23
N ALA A 108 27.71 23.29 -27.46
CA ALA A 108 29.13 22.98 -27.57
C ALA A 108 29.42 21.51 -27.23
N ASN A 109 28.82 20.98 -26.15
CA ASN A 109 29.01 19.60 -25.72
C ASN A 109 28.43 18.60 -26.74
N LEU A 110 27.26 18.89 -27.33
CA LEU A 110 26.69 18.07 -28.41
C LEU A 110 27.59 18.05 -29.66
N ARG A 111 28.22 19.19 -30.00
CA ARG A 111 29.20 19.24 -31.11
C ARG A 111 30.44 18.42 -30.80
N SER A 112 30.99 18.56 -29.59
CA SER A 112 32.15 17.79 -29.14
C SER A 112 31.86 16.28 -29.09
N ALA A 113 30.68 15.88 -28.60
CA ALA A 113 30.26 14.48 -28.61
C ALA A 113 30.23 13.89 -30.02
N ARG A 114 29.70 14.66 -30.99
CA ARG A 114 29.68 14.27 -32.41
C ARG A 114 31.08 14.19 -33.01
N GLU A 115 31.96 15.13 -32.67
CA GLU A 115 33.36 15.16 -33.13
C GLU A 115 34.12 13.90 -32.70
N PHE A 116 33.96 13.50 -31.44
CA PHE A 116 34.68 12.34 -30.87
C PHE A 116 33.92 11.01 -31.00
N GLY A 117 32.72 11.01 -31.60
CA GLY A 117 31.93 9.80 -31.83
C GLY A 117 31.34 9.18 -30.55
N VAL A 118 31.07 10.01 -29.54
CA VAL A 118 30.52 9.58 -28.24
C VAL A 118 29.12 10.12 -28.01
N GLN A 119 28.48 9.65 -26.94
CA GLN A 119 27.15 10.09 -26.51
C GLN A 119 27.29 11.15 -25.43
N TYR A 120 26.47 12.20 -25.49
CA TYR A 120 26.36 13.22 -24.46
C TYR A 120 24.89 13.43 -24.09
N ARG A 121 24.58 13.39 -22.79
CA ARG A 121 23.25 13.68 -22.24
C ARG A 121 23.34 14.61 -21.03
N VAL A 122 22.22 15.27 -20.76
CA VAL A 122 22.01 16.00 -19.50
C VAL A 122 21.10 15.15 -18.64
N GLY A 123 21.56 14.78 -17.45
CA GLY A 123 20.79 14.02 -16.46
C GLY A 123 19.77 14.92 -15.76
N ASN A 124 18.59 14.38 -15.52
CA ASN A 124 17.51 15.05 -14.81
C ASN A 124 16.66 13.98 -14.12
N LEU A 125 16.86 13.80 -12.81
CA LEU A 125 16.15 12.76 -12.06
C LEU A 125 14.65 13.05 -11.92
N TYR A 126 14.24 14.32 -11.93
CA TYR A 126 12.89 14.72 -11.51
C TYR A 126 11.78 14.14 -12.40
N PRO A 127 11.87 14.15 -13.75
CA PRO A 127 10.93 13.45 -14.63
C PRO A 127 10.73 11.96 -14.33
N HIS A 128 11.73 11.29 -13.76
CA HIS A 128 11.69 9.86 -13.45
C HIS A 128 11.10 9.55 -12.08
N LEU A 129 10.79 10.56 -11.27
CA LEU A 129 10.18 10.33 -9.97
C LEU A 129 8.74 9.80 -10.13
N PRO A 130 8.30 8.83 -9.30
CA PRO A 130 7.04 8.12 -9.52
C PRO A 130 5.82 9.04 -9.63
N ALA A 131 5.70 10.04 -8.76
CA ALA A 131 4.60 11.00 -8.79
C ALA A 131 4.63 11.88 -10.06
N VAL A 132 5.83 12.26 -10.52
CA VAL A 132 6.01 13.04 -11.74
C VAL A 132 5.64 12.21 -12.98
N GLN A 133 6.07 10.95 -13.04
CA GLN A 133 5.67 10.03 -14.11
C GLN A 133 4.14 9.81 -14.13
N GLN A 134 3.53 9.60 -12.96
CA GLN A 134 2.08 9.47 -12.83
C GLN A 134 1.36 10.74 -13.34
N PHE A 135 1.88 11.92 -13.01
CA PHE A 135 1.36 13.19 -13.47
C PHE A 135 1.47 13.34 -15.00
N ILE A 136 2.64 13.05 -15.59
CA ILE A 136 2.89 13.14 -17.04
C ILE A 136 1.96 12.17 -17.79
N GLN A 137 1.85 10.92 -17.35
CA GLN A 137 0.97 9.92 -17.96
C GLN A 137 -0.51 10.33 -17.88
N SER A 138 -0.93 10.87 -16.74
CA SER A 138 -2.28 11.37 -16.53
C SER A 138 -2.57 12.59 -17.42
N ALA A 139 -1.62 13.51 -17.53
CA ALA A 139 -1.69 14.67 -18.41
C ALA A 139 -1.85 14.23 -19.87
N HIS A 140 -1.01 13.30 -20.36
CA HIS A 140 -1.14 12.75 -21.72
C HIS A 140 -2.53 12.14 -21.97
N ARG A 141 -3.08 11.42 -21.00
CA ARG A 141 -4.40 10.78 -21.13
C ARG A 141 -5.53 11.80 -21.19
N LEU A 142 -5.43 12.89 -20.42
CA LEU A 142 -6.44 13.96 -20.40
C LEU A 142 -6.35 14.88 -21.63
N LEU A 143 -5.13 15.25 -22.04
CA LEU A 143 -4.90 16.15 -23.18
C LEU A 143 -5.29 15.54 -24.53
N ARG A 144 -5.38 14.21 -24.64
CA ARG A 144 -5.98 13.53 -25.80
C ARG A 144 -7.49 13.73 -25.91
N ARG A 145 -8.16 14.12 -24.81
CA ARG A 145 -9.63 14.24 -24.73
C ARG A 145 -10.10 15.69 -24.68
N GLN A 146 -9.35 16.56 -24.00
CA GLN A 146 -9.73 17.94 -23.80
C GLN A 146 -8.54 18.88 -24.01
N LYS A 147 -8.83 20.08 -24.51
CA LYS A 147 -7.83 21.13 -24.63
C LYS A 147 -7.49 21.70 -23.26
N LEU A 148 -6.20 21.94 -23.03
CA LEU A 148 -5.73 22.64 -21.86
C LEU A 148 -6.16 24.11 -21.90
N GLN A 149 -6.59 24.66 -20.77
CA GLN A 149 -7.06 26.04 -20.64
C GLN A 149 -6.02 26.95 -19.98
N PHE A 150 -5.32 26.45 -18.96
CA PHE A 150 -4.28 27.20 -18.26
C PHE A 150 -3.28 26.25 -17.59
N ILE A 151 -2.11 26.80 -17.28
CA ILE A 151 -1.07 26.19 -16.44
C ILE A 151 -0.85 27.13 -15.25
N ASP A 152 -0.89 26.56 -14.05
CA ASP A 152 -0.48 27.22 -12.82
C ASP A 152 0.64 26.41 -12.18
N ALA A 153 1.76 27.04 -11.86
CA ALA A 153 2.93 26.33 -11.36
C ALA A 153 3.69 27.15 -10.31
N ALA A 154 4.43 26.45 -9.45
CA ALA A 154 5.32 27.09 -8.49
C ALA A 154 6.60 26.26 -8.32
N CYS A 155 7.74 26.93 -8.14
CA CYS A 155 9.00 26.28 -7.82
C CYS A 155 9.99 27.21 -7.14
N ALA A 156 11.07 26.65 -6.61
CA ALA A 156 12.27 27.42 -6.32
C ALA A 156 13.15 27.61 -7.56
N SER A 157 13.94 28.69 -7.59
CA SER A 157 14.82 29.02 -8.71
C SER A 157 15.82 27.90 -9.05
N GLN A 158 16.32 27.20 -8.02
CA GLN A 158 17.26 26.08 -8.10
C GLN A 158 16.71 24.91 -8.91
N VAL A 159 15.38 24.73 -8.92
CA VAL A 159 14.71 23.60 -9.56
C VAL A 159 13.77 24.02 -10.69
N ALA A 160 14.00 25.22 -11.24
CA ALA A 160 13.26 25.77 -12.38
C ALA A 160 13.53 25.03 -13.70
N PHE A 161 14.75 24.53 -13.92
CA PHE A 161 15.06 23.72 -15.10
C PHE A 161 14.25 22.40 -15.11
N PRO A 162 14.24 21.60 -14.01
CA PRO A 162 13.39 20.43 -13.94
C PRO A 162 11.90 20.73 -14.10
N LEU A 163 11.38 21.84 -13.53
CA LEU A 163 10.00 22.26 -13.75
C LEU A 163 9.67 22.40 -15.24
N ILE A 164 10.54 23.08 -15.99
CA ILE A 164 10.39 23.25 -17.44
C ILE A 164 10.41 21.90 -18.15
N ALA A 165 11.32 21.00 -17.78
CA ALA A 165 11.39 19.66 -18.37
C ALA A 165 10.09 18.88 -18.16
N ILE A 166 9.55 18.87 -16.93
CA ILE A 166 8.29 18.20 -16.60
C ILE A 166 7.13 18.79 -17.40
N LEU A 167 7.03 20.12 -17.49
CA LEU A 167 5.98 20.78 -18.27
C LEU A 167 6.08 20.44 -19.77
N VAL A 168 7.27 20.50 -20.35
CA VAL A 168 7.48 20.16 -21.77
C VAL A 168 7.10 18.71 -22.04
N GLU A 169 7.44 17.79 -21.14
CA GLU A 169 7.11 16.38 -21.27
C GLU A 169 5.61 16.12 -21.12
N ALA A 170 4.96 16.72 -20.12
CA ALA A 170 3.52 16.61 -19.89
C ALA A 170 2.68 17.19 -21.05
N LEU A 171 3.14 18.29 -21.66
CA LEU A 171 2.45 18.96 -22.76
C LEU A 171 2.77 18.35 -24.14
N GLY A 172 3.92 17.68 -24.27
CA GLY A 172 4.41 17.13 -25.54
C GLY A 172 4.79 18.19 -26.58
N ALA A 173 4.84 19.47 -26.20
CA ALA A 173 5.12 20.59 -27.10
C ALA A 173 5.97 21.65 -26.39
N PRO A 174 7.18 21.97 -26.90
CA PRO A 174 8.06 22.94 -26.27
C PRO A 174 7.85 24.38 -26.76
N ARG A 175 6.94 24.68 -27.70
CA ARG A 175 6.75 26.00 -28.34
C ARG A 175 5.29 26.25 -28.75
N PRO A 176 4.83 27.50 -28.90
CA PRO A 176 5.53 28.76 -28.56
C PRO A 176 5.55 29.00 -27.05
N TRP A 177 6.49 29.84 -26.58
CA TRP A 177 6.57 30.26 -25.19
C TRP A 177 6.99 31.72 -25.08
N GLN A 178 6.61 32.36 -23.97
CA GLN A 178 6.99 33.72 -23.62
C GLN A 178 6.84 33.92 -22.11
N PHE A 179 7.75 34.65 -21.47
CA PHE A 179 7.74 34.93 -20.04
C PHE A 179 7.90 36.42 -19.76
N HIS A 180 7.12 36.94 -18.83
CA HIS A 180 7.19 38.32 -18.34
C HIS A 180 7.10 38.31 -16.82
N ALA A 181 8.06 38.95 -16.15
CA ALA A 181 8.00 39.14 -14.71
C ALA A 181 7.04 40.28 -14.39
N GLN A 182 6.26 40.12 -13.32
CA GLN A 182 5.56 41.22 -12.70
C GLN A 182 6.49 42.00 -11.76
N ALA A 183 6.10 43.23 -11.42
CA ALA A 183 6.81 44.01 -10.41
C ALA A 183 6.83 43.26 -9.08
N GLN A 184 8.02 43.05 -8.52
CA GLN A 184 8.18 42.36 -7.25
C GLN A 184 7.69 43.27 -6.10
N LEU A 185 6.86 42.72 -5.22
CA LEU A 185 6.52 43.39 -3.97
C LEU A 185 7.77 43.45 -3.07
N PRO A 186 8.05 44.59 -2.41
CA PRO A 186 9.13 44.68 -1.43
C PRO A 186 9.05 43.53 -0.42
N GLU A 187 10.19 42.92 -0.10
CA GLU A 187 10.35 41.82 0.88
C GLU A 187 9.67 40.48 0.54
N ALA A 188 8.81 40.39 -0.49
CA ALA A 188 8.18 39.13 -0.87
C ALA A 188 9.22 38.08 -1.36
N PRO A 189 9.19 36.84 -0.84
CA PRO A 189 10.14 35.78 -1.24
C PRO A 189 9.85 35.20 -2.63
N PHE A 190 8.59 35.29 -3.09
CA PHE A 190 8.18 34.83 -4.42
C PHE A 190 8.07 35.98 -5.42
N GLN A 191 8.55 35.73 -6.63
CA GLN A 191 8.31 36.55 -7.82
C GLN A 191 7.27 35.85 -8.70
N VAL A 192 6.34 36.62 -9.27
CA VAL A 192 5.32 36.09 -10.20
C VAL A 192 5.77 36.34 -11.63
N VAL A 193 5.82 35.28 -12.42
CA VAL A 193 6.04 35.28 -13.86
C VAL A 193 4.75 34.90 -14.56
N GLN A 194 4.35 35.71 -15.54
CA GLN A 194 3.21 35.43 -16.40
C GLN A 194 3.66 35.23 -17.84
N GLY A 195 2.92 34.42 -18.59
CA GLY A 195 3.26 34.18 -19.97
C GLY A 195 2.48 33.08 -20.61
N GLN A 196 3.13 32.35 -21.50
CA GLN A 196 2.56 31.18 -22.15
C GLN A 196 3.60 30.10 -22.37
N LEU A 197 3.15 28.85 -22.39
CA LEU A 197 3.93 27.68 -22.78
C LEU A 197 3.08 26.78 -23.67
N ALA A 198 3.62 26.34 -24.81
CA ALA A 198 2.88 25.65 -25.85
C ALA A 198 1.63 26.41 -26.34
N GLY A 199 1.67 27.76 -26.26
CA GLY A 199 0.51 28.63 -26.54
C GLY A 199 -0.58 28.60 -25.47
N ILE A 200 -0.34 27.97 -24.32
CA ILE A 200 -1.27 27.91 -23.18
C ILE A 200 -0.88 28.98 -22.16
N PRO A 201 -1.82 29.77 -21.63
CA PRO A 201 -1.56 30.74 -20.57
C PRO A 201 -0.90 30.09 -19.35
N LEU A 202 0.16 30.72 -18.85
CA LEU A 202 0.96 30.26 -17.71
C LEU A 202 1.06 31.35 -16.65
N THR A 203 0.78 30.97 -15.40
CA THR A 203 1.20 31.70 -14.20
C THR A 203 2.21 30.85 -13.43
N LEU A 204 3.33 31.47 -13.05
CA LEU A 204 4.42 30.81 -12.36
C LEU A 204 4.87 31.64 -11.15
N SER A 205 4.80 31.06 -9.96
CA SER A 205 5.37 31.65 -8.73
C SER A 205 6.75 31.05 -8.44
N VAL A 206 7.79 31.88 -8.45
CA VAL A 206 9.18 31.44 -8.25
C VAL A 206 9.75 31.98 -6.95
N HIS A 207 10.18 31.09 -6.05
CA HIS A 207 11.00 31.46 -4.90
C HIS A 207 12.42 31.78 -5.40
N ASN A 208 12.77 33.07 -5.44
CA ASN A 208 14.01 33.57 -6.03
C ASN A 208 14.94 34.18 -4.96
N GLU A 209 15.21 33.40 -3.92
CA GLU A 209 16.16 33.73 -2.86
C GLU A 209 17.20 32.62 -2.69
N VAL A 210 18.39 32.99 -2.23
CA VAL A 210 19.47 32.04 -1.95
C VAL A 210 20.28 32.49 -0.73
N ASP A 211 20.65 31.53 0.11
CA ASP A 211 21.72 31.74 1.09
C ASP A 211 23.06 31.51 0.36
N PRO A 212 23.96 32.51 0.26
CA PRO A 212 25.23 32.35 -0.41
C PRO A 212 26.17 31.32 0.24
N GLN A 213 25.97 31.01 1.53
CA GLN A 213 26.75 30.02 2.27
C GLN A 213 26.18 28.61 2.11
N ASP A 214 24.87 28.49 1.86
CA ASP A 214 24.18 27.21 1.68
C ASP A 214 23.08 27.28 0.58
N PRO A 215 23.47 27.34 -0.70
CA PRO A 215 22.53 27.63 -1.79
C PRO A 215 21.50 26.52 -2.06
N ASP A 216 21.72 25.32 -1.52
CA ASP A 216 20.97 24.11 -1.85
C ASP A 216 20.01 23.64 -0.73
N ASN A 217 19.94 24.33 0.43
CA ASN A 217 19.11 23.87 1.58
C ASN A 217 17.96 24.83 1.97
N HIS A 218 17.81 25.96 1.29
CA HIS A 218 16.93 27.06 1.72
C HIS A 218 15.75 27.34 0.79
N PHE A 219 15.49 26.48 -0.19
CA PHE A 219 14.29 26.60 -1.01
C PHE A 219 13.03 26.16 -0.26
N GLN A 220 11.92 26.91 -0.40
CA GLN A 220 10.66 26.63 0.33
C GLN A 220 9.83 25.50 -0.28
N LEU A 221 10.05 25.18 -1.55
CA LEU A 221 9.31 24.19 -2.32
C LEU A 221 10.15 23.64 -3.47
N LEU A 222 9.84 22.42 -3.91
CA LEU A 222 10.41 21.84 -5.13
C LEU A 222 9.58 22.26 -6.36
N GLN A 223 8.69 21.40 -6.87
CA GLN A 223 7.78 21.74 -7.97
C GLN A 223 6.31 21.47 -7.62
N GLN A 224 5.45 22.41 -7.96
CA GLN A 224 4.00 22.25 -7.96
C GLN A 224 3.47 22.61 -9.34
N ILE A 225 2.56 21.80 -9.88
CA ILE A 225 2.03 21.99 -11.24
C ILE A 225 0.54 21.67 -11.25
N THR A 226 -0.27 22.58 -11.78
CA THR A 226 -1.69 22.38 -12.04
C THR A 226 -2.01 22.63 -13.51
N LEU A 227 -2.64 21.65 -14.15
CA LEU A 227 -3.17 21.71 -15.50
C LEU A 227 -4.70 21.88 -15.43
N GLY A 228 -5.21 23.00 -15.91
CA GLY A 228 -6.64 23.30 -15.93
C GLY A 228 -7.31 22.86 -17.22
N LEU A 229 -8.33 22.01 -17.12
CA LEU A 229 -9.14 21.50 -18.24
C LEU A 229 -10.62 21.86 -18.05
N PRO A 230 -11.44 21.81 -19.12
CA PRO A 230 -12.89 22.03 -19.00
C PRO A 230 -13.58 21.13 -17.97
N ALA A 231 -13.14 19.87 -17.83
CA ALA A 231 -13.70 18.90 -16.88
C ALA A 231 -13.15 19.00 -15.45
N GLY A 232 -12.13 19.81 -15.18
CA GLY A 232 -11.49 19.80 -13.87
C GLY A 232 -10.03 20.21 -13.95
N ARG A 233 -9.27 19.91 -12.89
CA ARG A 233 -7.83 20.20 -12.86
C ARG A 233 -7.04 18.98 -12.37
N LEU A 234 -5.90 18.76 -13.00
CA LEU A 234 -4.90 17.77 -12.60
C LEU A 234 -3.74 18.50 -11.92
N SER A 235 -3.40 18.13 -10.69
CA SER A 235 -2.39 18.80 -9.88
C SER A 235 -1.33 17.85 -9.34
N LEU A 236 -0.06 18.11 -9.64
CA LEU A 236 1.09 17.60 -8.90
C LEU A 236 1.32 18.53 -7.71
N ILE A 237 1.03 18.05 -6.50
CA ILE A 237 1.02 18.86 -5.26
C ILE A 237 2.44 19.14 -4.74
N ASP A 238 3.35 18.21 -4.94
CA ASP A 238 4.79 18.33 -4.74
C ASP A 238 5.47 17.34 -5.72
N THR A 239 6.77 17.47 -5.92
CA THR A 239 7.61 16.58 -6.73
C THR A 239 7.49 15.11 -6.31
N HIS A 240 7.28 14.87 -5.02
CA HIS A 240 7.07 13.53 -4.46
C HIS A 240 5.59 13.14 -4.36
N GLY A 241 4.71 13.95 -4.91
CA GLY A 241 3.27 13.75 -4.93
C GLY A 241 2.55 14.33 -3.70
N PRO A 242 1.25 14.01 -3.55
CA PRO A 242 0.45 13.19 -4.46
C PRO A 242 0.11 13.90 -5.78
N VAL A 243 -0.37 13.12 -6.76
CA VAL A 243 -1.07 13.64 -7.94
C VAL A 243 -2.57 13.62 -7.65
N MET A 244 -3.23 14.75 -7.83
CA MET A 244 -4.63 14.96 -7.50
C MET A 244 -5.45 15.29 -8.75
N TRP A 245 -6.65 14.71 -8.84
CA TRP A 245 -7.70 15.12 -9.77
C TRP A 245 -8.80 15.83 -9.01
N PHE A 246 -9.22 16.99 -9.52
CA PHE A 246 -10.36 17.74 -9.00
C PHE A 246 -11.37 17.93 -10.14
N PRO A 247 -12.44 17.13 -10.20
CA PRO A 247 -13.46 17.33 -11.22
C PRO A 247 -14.14 18.68 -11.03
N ARG A 248 -14.50 19.30 -12.15
CA ARG A 248 -15.25 20.54 -12.15
C ARG A 248 -16.69 20.23 -11.78
N LEU A 249 -17.20 20.89 -10.74
CA LEU A 249 -18.61 20.81 -10.40
C LEU A 249 -19.47 21.31 -11.58
N HIS A 250 -20.33 20.42 -12.07
CA HIS A 250 -21.36 20.74 -13.05
C HIS A 250 -22.67 20.11 -12.61
N ILE A 251 -23.61 20.94 -12.15
CA ILE A 251 -24.95 20.48 -11.73
C ILE A 251 -25.91 20.71 -12.91
N PRO A 252 -26.47 19.66 -13.52
CA PRO A 252 -27.48 19.80 -14.57
C PRO A 252 -28.70 20.59 -14.08
N GLU A 253 -29.35 21.32 -14.98
CA GLU A 253 -30.48 22.19 -14.60
C GLU A 253 -31.65 21.40 -13.99
N ALA A 254 -31.91 20.18 -14.48
CA ALA A 254 -32.90 19.28 -13.89
C ALA A 254 -32.58 18.93 -12.42
N VAL A 255 -31.32 18.68 -12.10
CA VAL A 255 -30.86 18.37 -10.73
C VAL A 255 -30.95 19.60 -9.83
N LYS A 256 -30.65 20.80 -10.34
CA LYS A 256 -30.82 22.03 -9.56
C LYS A 256 -32.27 22.29 -9.17
N ARG A 257 -33.20 22.05 -10.11
CA ARG A 257 -34.62 22.27 -9.92
C ARG A 257 -35.23 21.25 -8.96
N ASP A 258 -34.95 19.97 -9.21
CA ASP A 258 -35.70 18.88 -8.58
C ASP A 258 -34.92 18.20 -7.43
N ARG A 259 -33.62 18.53 -7.26
CA ARG A 259 -32.67 17.91 -6.32
C ARG A 259 -32.61 16.38 -6.41
N ASP A 260 -32.96 15.84 -7.57
CA ASP A 260 -32.88 14.43 -7.87
C ASP A 260 -31.49 14.07 -8.39
N PHE A 261 -30.73 13.34 -7.58
CA PHE A 261 -29.40 12.84 -7.92
C PHE A 261 -29.42 11.42 -8.50
N SER A 262 -30.59 10.80 -8.62
CA SER A 262 -30.77 9.44 -9.15
C SER A 262 -30.91 9.37 -10.67
N SER A 263 -31.03 10.53 -11.33
CA SER A 263 -31.16 10.62 -12.78
C SER A 263 -29.88 10.16 -13.51
N PRO A 264 -29.98 9.50 -14.68
CA PRO A 264 -28.82 9.21 -15.52
C PRO A 264 -28.02 10.47 -15.92
N GLN A 265 -28.66 11.64 -15.92
CA GLN A 265 -28.03 12.93 -16.23
C GLN A 265 -27.14 13.46 -15.10
N SER A 266 -27.25 12.91 -13.88
CA SER A 266 -26.39 13.23 -12.72
C SER A 266 -25.31 12.18 -12.45
N ALA A 267 -25.09 11.21 -13.34
CA ALA A 267 -24.12 10.13 -13.12
C ALA A 267 -22.71 10.65 -12.78
N HIS A 268 -22.26 11.74 -13.40
CA HIS A 268 -20.95 12.36 -13.12
C HIS A 268 -20.88 13.08 -11.76
N LEU A 269 -22.03 13.34 -11.10
CA LEU A 269 -22.06 13.86 -9.73
C LEU A 269 -21.77 12.79 -8.67
N MET A 270 -21.67 11.52 -9.07
CA MET A 270 -21.20 10.42 -8.23
C MET A 270 -19.67 10.33 -8.17
N GLU A 271 -18.94 11.11 -8.98
CA GLU A 271 -17.49 11.21 -8.85
C GLU A 271 -17.09 11.94 -7.55
N ASP A 272 -15.96 11.54 -6.97
CA ASP A 272 -15.40 12.20 -5.79
C ASP A 272 -15.08 13.67 -6.07
N THR A 273 -15.31 14.55 -5.08
CA THR A 273 -14.99 15.99 -5.21
C THR A 273 -13.49 16.26 -5.39
N SER A 274 -12.66 15.29 -5.00
CA SER A 274 -11.23 15.20 -5.32
C SER A 274 -10.78 13.75 -5.20
N ALA A 275 -9.89 13.30 -6.08
CA ALA A 275 -9.33 11.95 -6.04
C ALA A 275 -7.80 11.99 -6.14
N ILE A 276 -7.14 11.11 -5.39
CA ILE A 276 -5.71 10.83 -5.60
C ILE A 276 -5.59 9.90 -6.81
N ILE A 277 -4.67 10.24 -7.71
CA ILE A 277 -4.42 9.48 -8.93
C ILE A 277 -3.18 8.60 -8.73
N GLY A 278 -3.37 7.28 -8.77
CA GLY A 278 -2.32 6.28 -8.52
C GLY A 278 -2.11 5.99 -7.03
N GLU A 279 -1.07 5.23 -6.70
CA GLU A 279 -0.73 4.88 -5.32
C GLU A 279 -0.03 6.04 -4.59
N VAL A 280 -0.40 6.28 -3.33
CA VAL A 280 0.27 7.27 -2.48
C VAL A 280 1.58 6.69 -1.96
N GLN A 281 2.71 7.12 -2.53
CA GLN A 281 4.02 6.78 -1.98
C GLN A 281 4.28 7.57 -0.70
N ARG A 282 4.16 6.91 0.46
CA ARG A 282 4.48 7.49 1.76
C ARG A 282 5.96 7.24 2.08
N ALA A 283 6.85 8.05 1.51
CA ALA A 283 8.28 7.98 1.79
C ALA A 283 8.73 9.09 2.74
N SER A 284 9.60 8.76 3.69
CA SER A 284 10.33 9.77 4.47
C SER A 284 11.42 10.40 3.61
N TRP A 285 11.88 11.61 3.94
CA TRP A 285 13.04 12.23 3.26
C TRP A 285 14.28 11.33 3.25
N ARG A 286 14.48 10.54 4.31
CA ARG A 286 15.54 9.51 4.34
C ARG A 286 15.37 8.51 3.20
N THR A 287 14.17 7.97 3.03
CA THR A 287 13.87 6.98 1.98
C THR A 287 13.96 7.63 0.61
N THR A 288 13.40 8.82 0.44
CA THR A 288 13.47 9.58 -0.82
C THR A 288 14.91 9.81 -1.28
N LEU A 289 15.78 10.28 -0.38
CA LEU A 289 17.18 10.57 -0.71
C LEU A 289 18.03 9.30 -0.85
N ALA A 290 17.81 8.29 0.00
CA ALA A 290 18.59 7.05 -0.04
C ALA A 290 18.17 6.11 -1.17
N GLU A 291 16.91 6.16 -1.59
CA GLU A 291 16.29 5.17 -2.48
C GLU A 291 15.74 5.78 -3.77
N HIS A 292 14.75 6.66 -3.66
CA HIS A 292 14.01 7.13 -4.84
C HIS A 292 14.85 8.00 -5.78
N TRP A 293 15.64 8.92 -5.24
CA TRP A 293 16.50 9.79 -6.05
C TRP A 293 17.58 9.00 -6.80
N PRO A 294 18.35 8.11 -6.15
CA PRO A 294 19.27 7.24 -6.87
C PRO A 294 18.60 6.33 -7.91
N GLU A 295 17.39 5.81 -7.64
CA GLU A 295 16.66 5.01 -8.62
C GLU A 295 16.26 5.86 -9.84
N ALA A 296 15.78 7.08 -9.62
CA ALA A 296 15.46 8.02 -10.69
C ALA A 296 16.69 8.41 -11.53
N ILE A 297 17.85 8.62 -10.90
CA ILE A 297 19.12 8.83 -11.61
C ILE A 297 19.52 7.58 -12.41
N ALA A 298 19.27 6.38 -11.88
CA ALA A 298 19.58 5.13 -12.57
C ALA A 298 18.81 4.98 -13.88
N GLN A 299 17.59 5.52 -13.99
CA GLN A 299 16.82 5.48 -15.24
C GLN A 299 17.53 6.24 -16.38
N ASP A 300 18.08 7.42 -16.10
CA ASP A 300 18.88 8.17 -17.09
C ASP A 300 20.15 7.41 -17.48
N LEU A 301 20.83 6.79 -16.50
CA LEU A 301 22.03 5.98 -16.72
C LEU A 301 21.74 4.77 -17.60
N LEU A 302 20.66 4.04 -17.32
CA LEU A 302 20.23 2.88 -18.07
C LEU A 302 19.86 3.26 -19.51
N ALA A 303 19.12 4.36 -19.70
CA ALA A 303 18.75 4.85 -21.02
C ALA A 303 19.98 5.29 -21.85
N LEU A 304 21.01 5.84 -21.21
CA LEU A 304 22.27 6.17 -21.88
C LEU A 304 23.07 4.89 -22.22
N ALA A 305 23.17 3.96 -21.28
CA ALA A 305 23.84 2.68 -21.48
C ALA A 305 23.22 1.90 -22.65
N GLU A 306 21.89 1.90 -22.74
CA GLU A 306 21.18 1.31 -23.87
C GLU A 306 21.55 1.98 -25.19
N SER A 307 21.65 3.32 -25.26
CA SER A 307 22.10 3.99 -26.48
C SER A 307 23.57 3.76 -26.83
N ILE A 308 24.42 3.46 -25.85
CA ILE A 308 25.84 3.13 -26.08
C ILE A 308 25.95 1.73 -26.71
N LEU A 309 25.21 0.76 -26.17
CA LEU A 309 25.24 -0.64 -26.61
C LEU A 309 24.37 -0.89 -27.84
N SER A 310 23.27 -0.14 -27.95
CA SER A 310 22.14 -0.14 -28.89
C SER A 310 22.10 1.00 -29.92
N PRO A 311 22.81 0.99 -31.06
CA PRO A 311 22.69 2.09 -32.04
C PRO A 311 21.26 2.27 -32.62
N GLU A 312 20.45 1.21 -32.59
CA GLU A 312 19.03 1.21 -33.02
C GLU A 312 18.03 1.57 -31.90
N ALA A 313 18.50 1.83 -30.68
CA ALA A 313 17.65 2.19 -29.56
C ALA A 313 16.88 3.51 -29.84
N PRO A 314 15.67 3.70 -29.25
CA PRO A 314 14.86 4.89 -29.49
C PRO A 314 15.68 6.16 -29.28
N HIS A 315 15.73 7.02 -30.31
CA HIS A 315 16.49 8.25 -30.25
C HIS A 315 15.87 9.20 -29.22
N TRP A 316 16.64 9.57 -28.19
CA TRP A 316 16.36 10.75 -27.38
C TRP A 316 16.45 12.01 -28.27
N SER A 317 15.78 13.10 -27.88
CA SER A 317 15.69 14.31 -28.71
C SER A 317 16.59 15.45 -28.18
N PRO A 318 17.78 15.67 -28.77
CA PRO A 318 18.61 16.84 -28.47
C PRO A 318 17.88 18.16 -28.69
N GLN A 319 16.93 18.21 -29.63
CA GLN A 319 16.15 19.42 -29.92
C GLN A 319 15.25 19.80 -28.75
N SER A 320 14.63 18.81 -28.09
CA SER A 320 13.80 19.05 -26.90
C SER A 320 14.64 19.61 -25.75
N LEU A 321 15.81 19.01 -25.48
CA LEU A 321 16.74 19.49 -24.46
C LEU A 321 17.18 20.94 -24.72
N LEU A 322 17.56 21.26 -25.96
CA LEU A 322 17.96 22.62 -26.33
C LEU A 322 16.82 23.63 -26.10
N ALA A 323 15.57 23.26 -26.41
CA ALA A 323 14.43 24.11 -26.15
C ALA A 323 14.20 24.33 -24.64
N GLN A 324 14.34 23.28 -23.83
CA GLN A 324 14.24 23.39 -22.36
C GLN A 324 15.33 24.32 -21.79
N CYS A 325 16.58 24.21 -22.26
CA CYS A 325 17.66 25.11 -21.87
C CYS A 325 17.38 26.58 -22.26
N GLN A 326 16.85 26.82 -23.46
CA GLN A 326 16.46 28.18 -23.90
C GLN A 326 15.37 28.77 -23.02
N MET A 327 14.36 27.98 -22.68
CA MET A 327 13.28 28.41 -21.81
C MET A 327 13.78 28.71 -20.40
N TRP A 328 14.65 27.87 -19.84
CA TRP A 328 15.23 28.08 -18.52
C TRP A 328 16.08 29.35 -18.48
N GLN A 329 16.89 29.59 -19.51
CA GLN A 329 17.66 30.82 -19.64
C GLN A 329 16.75 32.06 -19.75
N ALA A 330 15.67 31.97 -20.53
CA ALA A 330 14.71 33.07 -20.65
C ALA A 330 14.00 33.36 -19.32
N LEU A 331 13.57 32.31 -18.61
CA LEU A 331 12.92 32.43 -17.30
C LEU A 331 13.86 33.07 -16.27
N THR A 332 15.08 32.55 -16.12
CA THR A 332 16.07 33.08 -15.18
C THR A 332 16.47 34.52 -15.51
N LYS A 333 16.59 34.86 -16.81
CA LYS A 333 16.80 36.25 -17.24
C LYS A 333 15.62 37.16 -16.85
N THR A 334 14.40 36.67 -16.97
CA THR A 334 13.18 37.40 -16.59
C THR A 334 13.08 37.61 -15.08
N LEU A 335 13.50 36.63 -14.28
CA LEU A 335 13.54 36.70 -12.81
C LEU A 335 14.65 37.65 -12.30
N GLY A 336 15.76 37.73 -13.04
CA GLY A 336 16.97 38.40 -12.58
C GLY A 336 17.73 37.57 -11.53
N TYR A 337 18.77 38.18 -10.94
CA TYR A 337 19.57 37.49 -9.93
C TYR A 337 18.74 37.18 -8.67
N PRO A 338 18.95 36.01 -8.04
CA PRO A 338 18.33 35.70 -6.76
C PRO A 338 18.69 36.74 -5.70
N ARG A 339 17.72 37.06 -4.85
CA ARG A 339 17.97 37.89 -3.67
C ARG A 339 18.83 37.12 -2.67
N LEU A 340 19.95 37.71 -2.26
CA LEU A 340 20.78 37.14 -1.21
C LEU A 340 20.08 37.34 0.14
N ASN A 341 19.92 36.25 0.88
CA ASN A 341 19.34 36.27 2.21
C ASN A 341 20.27 35.48 3.15
N PRO A 342 21.37 36.09 3.63
CA PRO A 342 22.32 35.45 4.53
C PRO A 342 21.70 35.22 5.91
N ASP A 343 22.21 34.22 6.64
CA ASP A 343 21.82 33.89 8.02
C ASP A 343 20.43 33.26 8.18
N GLN A 344 19.89 32.62 7.14
CA GLN A 344 18.67 31.84 7.28
C GLN A 344 18.89 30.67 8.25
N ARG A 345 18.03 30.56 9.27
CA ARG A 345 18.02 29.40 10.17
C ARG A 345 16.87 28.48 9.79
N PHE A 346 17.21 27.24 9.45
CA PHE A 346 16.24 26.19 9.22
C PHE A 346 16.12 25.30 10.47
N GLU A 347 14.95 25.32 11.11
CA GLU A 347 14.61 24.41 12.20
C GLU A 347 13.50 23.46 11.72
N PRO A 348 13.80 22.16 11.48
CA PRO A 348 12.80 21.23 10.99
C PRO A 348 11.73 21.00 12.08
N LEU A 349 10.49 21.38 11.78
CA LEU A 349 9.35 21.03 12.60
C LEU A 349 8.83 19.64 12.19
N ALA A 350 8.73 18.74 13.17
CA ALA A 350 8.17 17.42 12.92
C ALA A 350 6.68 17.52 12.58
N ARG A 351 6.21 16.69 11.63
CA ARG A 351 4.77 16.59 11.27
C ARG A 351 3.87 16.39 12.49
N THR A 352 4.38 15.77 13.56
CA THR A 352 3.66 15.56 14.83
C THR A 352 3.20 16.85 15.52
N LEU A 353 3.75 18.01 15.13
CA LEU A 353 3.33 19.32 15.63
C LEU A 353 2.09 19.86 14.90
N LEU A 354 1.81 19.34 13.70
CA LEU A 354 0.55 19.63 13.03
C LEU A 354 -0.53 18.79 13.73
N PRO A 355 -1.63 19.41 14.19
CA PRO A 355 -2.75 18.62 14.69
C PRO A 355 -3.20 17.72 13.55
N VAL A 356 -3.12 16.41 13.74
CA VAL A 356 -3.89 15.50 12.91
C VAL A 356 -5.32 15.74 13.35
N THR A 357 -6.02 16.65 12.67
CA THR A 357 -7.47 16.67 12.69
C THR A 357 -7.91 15.38 12.01
N THR A 358 -7.99 14.31 12.79
CA THR A 358 -8.80 13.14 12.48
C THR A 358 -10.26 13.62 12.45
N GLY A 359 -10.66 14.24 11.32
CA GLY A 359 -11.89 15.04 11.22
C GLY A 359 -11.79 16.35 12.04
N LEU A 360 -12.66 17.35 11.85
CA LEU A 360 -13.89 17.43 12.66
C LEU A 360 -13.83 16.41 13.80
N GLU A 361 -13.79 16.85 15.07
CA GLU A 361 -14.01 15.90 16.17
C GLU A 361 -15.08 14.91 15.70
N PRO A 362 -14.78 13.60 15.65
CA PRO A 362 -15.84 12.65 15.45
C PRO A 362 -16.85 13.06 16.50
N LYS A 363 -18.09 13.40 16.09
CA LYS A 363 -19.23 13.41 17.01
C LYS A 363 -18.94 12.26 17.95
N ALA A 364 -18.59 12.56 19.21
CA ALA A 364 -17.90 11.64 20.10
C ALA A 364 -18.33 10.24 19.72
N THR A 365 -17.44 9.46 19.05
CA THR A 365 -17.77 8.09 18.63
C THR A 365 -18.47 7.53 19.84
N PRO A 366 -19.78 7.21 19.80
CA PRO A 366 -20.56 7.03 21.02
C PRO A 366 -19.71 6.11 21.87
N GLN A 367 -19.16 6.66 22.95
CA GLN A 367 -18.13 5.96 23.70
C GLN A 367 -18.91 4.79 24.23
N TRP A 368 -18.78 3.66 23.55
CA TRP A 368 -19.68 2.55 23.71
C TRP A 368 -19.34 2.07 25.11
N ASP A 369 -20.13 2.47 26.10
CA ASP A 369 -19.94 2.17 27.52
C ASP A 369 -19.56 0.70 27.78
N PHE A 370 -20.02 -0.22 26.93
CA PHE A 370 -19.72 -1.64 26.97
C PHE A 370 -18.29 -2.03 26.53
N THR A 371 -17.49 -1.12 25.97
CA THR A 371 -16.12 -1.42 25.47
C THR A 371 -15.06 -1.41 26.56
N GLN A 372 -15.31 -0.74 27.69
CA GLN A 372 -14.29 -0.43 28.70
C GLN A 372 -13.50 -1.65 29.19
N ARG A 373 -14.17 -2.78 29.44
CA ARG A 373 -13.52 -4.02 29.91
C ARG A 373 -12.65 -4.66 28.83
N ALA A 374 -13.09 -4.60 27.56
CA ALA A 374 -12.31 -5.11 26.43
C ALA A 374 -11.03 -4.29 26.23
N GLU A 375 -11.13 -2.95 26.35
CA GLU A 375 -9.97 -2.05 26.27
C GLU A 375 -8.92 -2.31 27.36
N LEU A 376 -9.34 -2.71 28.56
CA LEU A 376 -8.39 -3.10 29.62
C LEU A 376 -7.56 -4.34 29.23
N LEU A 377 -8.07 -5.23 28.37
CA LEU A 377 -7.35 -6.44 27.96
C LEU A 377 -6.16 -6.15 27.06
N VAL A 378 -6.20 -5.02 26.35
CA VAL A 378 -5.15 -4.59 25.41
C VAL A 378 -4.19 -3.58 26.04
N SER A 379 -4.39 -3.24 27.32
CA SER A 379 -3.49 -2.38 28.08
C SER A 379 -2.06 -2.94 28.07
N GLY A 380 -1.13 -2.16 27.53
CA GLY A 380 0.28 -2.55 27.39
C GLY A 380 0.64 -3.25 26.07
N ILE A 381 -0.32 -3.47 25.16
CA ILE A 381 -0.06 -3.93 23.79
C ILE A 381 0.05 -2.70 22.88
N THR A 382 1.11 -2.60 22.08
CA THR A 382 1.30 -1.49 21.16
C THR A 382 0.94 -1.86 19.72
N ALA A 383 0.50 -0.88 18.93
CA ALA A 383 0.21 -1.09 17.51
C ALA A 383 1.44 -1.61 16.72
N GLN A 384 2.65 -1.20 17.10
CA GLN A 384 3.89 -1.70 16.49
C GLN A 384 4.09 -3.19 16.78
N GLN A 385 3.88 -3.64 18.03
CA GLN A 385 3.99 -5.07 18.39
C GLN A 385 3.02 -5.93 17.56
N VAL A 386 1.79 -5.46 17.40
CA VAL A 386 0.76 -6.16 16.61
C VAL A 386 1.13 -6.18 15.12
N THR A 387 1.61 -5.06 14.58
CA THR A 387 2.03 -4.95 13.17
C THR A 387 3.23 -5.86 12.87
N ASP A 388 4.22 -5.88 13.76
CA ASP A 388 5.39 -6.75 13.63
C ASP A 388 5.00 -8.23 13.68
N PHE A 389 4.06 -8.59 14.57
CA PHE A 389 3.51 -9.94 14.63
C PHE A 389 2.84 -10.34 13.31
N VAL A 390 1.94 -9.51 12.78
CA VAL A 390 1.22 -9.79 11.53
C VAL A 390 2.20 -9.98 10.38
N ALA A 391 3.20 -9.09 10.25
CA ALA A 391 4.21 -9.21 9.20
C ALA A 391 5.01 -10.52 9.28
N ARG A 392 5.40 -10.95 10.49
CA ARG A 392 6.13 -12.21 10.68
C ARG A 392 5.26 -13.44 10.44
N MET A 393 4.00 -13.39 10.87
CA MET A 393 3.03 -14.46 10.64
C MET A 393 2.77 -14.63 9.14
N ASP A 394 2.54 -13.54 8.43
CA ASP A 394 2.29 -13.56 6.98
C ASP A 394 3.51 -14.13 6.23
N GLU A 395 4.72 -13.68 6.58
CA GLU A 395 5.98 -14.21 6.02
C GLU A 395 6.10 -15.73 6.24
N ALA A 396 5.84 -16.22 7.46
CA ALA A 396 5.93 -17.65 7.78
C ALA A 396 4.87 -18.49 7.06
N CYS A 397 3.64 -17.98 6.93
CA CYS A 397 2.55 -18.65 6.21
C CYS A 397 2.85 -18.72 4.70
N LEU A 398 3.28 -17.63 4.09
CA LEU A 398 3.67 -17.61 2.67
C LEU A 398 4.84 -18.58 2.40
N ASN A 399 5.82 -18.60 3.29
CA ASN A 399 6.93 -19.55 3.20
C ASN A 399 6.45 -21.00 3.31
N ALA A 400 5.51 -21.29 4.21
CA ALA A 400 4.91 -22.63 4.35
C ALA A 400 4.14 -23.05 3.09
N MET A 401 3.33 -22.14 2.52
CA MET A 401 2.63 -22.39 1.25
C MET A 401 3.62 -22.76 0.15
N LEU A 402 4.61 -21.91 -0.14
CA LEU A 402 5.57 -22.17 -1.22
C LEU A 402 6.42 -23.41 -0.94
N PHE A 403 6.88 -23.61 0.29
CA PHE A 403 7.62 -24.81 0.68
C PHE A 403 6.83 -26.08 0.42
N SER A 404 5.54 -26.12 0.78
CA SER A 404 4.70 -27.31 0.57
C SER A 404 4.49 -27.64 -0.92
N LEU A 405 4.34 -26.63 -1.78
CA LEU A 405 4.28 -26.81 -3.23
C LEU A 405 5.60 -27.37 -3.78
N GLN A 406 6.73 -26.85 -3.26
CA GLN A 406 8.08 -27.28 -3.65
C GLN A 406 8.42 -28.69 -3.20
N GLN A 407 7.99 -29.10 -2.01
CA GLN A 407 8.19 -30.46 -1.51
C GLN A 407 7.46 -31.50 -2.37
N GLY A 408 6.27 -31.19 -2.88
CA GLY A 408 5.58 -32.06 -3.84
C GLY A 408 6.08 -31.91 -5.29
N GLY A 409 7.15 -31.14 -5.51
CA GLY A 409 7.88 -31.05 -6.78
C GLY A 409 7.41 -29.93 -7.73
N ALA A 410 6.43 -29.11 -7.36
CA ALA A 410 6.00 -27.96 -8.15
C ALA A 410 6.82 -26.71 -7.80
N LEU A 411 7.04 -25.80 -8.75
CA LEU A 411 7.71 -24.51 -8.49
C LEU A 411 9.12 -24.65 -7.87
N THR A 412 9.86 -25.70 -8.27
CA THR A 412 11.21 -26.00 -7.77
C THR A 412 12.32 -25.31 -8.55
N HIS A 413 12.04 -24.81 -9.76
CA HIS A 413 13.01 -24.15 -10.64
C HIS A 413 12.44 -22.85 -11.24
N PRO A 414 13.22 -21.76 -11.33
CA PRO A 414 12.73 -20.47 -11.83
C PRO A 414 12.39 -20.43 -13.32
N ASP A 415 13.00 -21.31 -14.11
CA ASP A 415 12.78 -21.38 -15.57
C ASP A 415 11.63 -22.31 -15.98
N GLN A 416 11.07 -23.07 -15.03
CA GLN A 416 9.97 -23.99 -15.30
C GLN A 416 8.65 -23.37 -14.87
N GLY A 417 7.81 -23.07 -15.86
CA GLY A 417 6.45 -22.60 -15.63
C GLY A 417 5.50 -23.76 -15.39
N HIS A 418 4.64 -23.65 -14.39
CA HIS A 418 3.57 -24.61 -14.13
C HIS A 418 2.21 -23.91 -14.20
N ASP A 419 1.24 -24.48 -14.91
CA ASP A 419 -0.13 -24.01 -14.84
C ASP A 419 -0.84 -24.60 -13.61
N LEU A 420 -1.97 -24.00 -13.21
CA LEU A 420 -2.72 -24.48 -12.05
C LEU A 420 -3.14 -25.96 -12.19
N PRO A 421 -3.74 -26.43 -13.31
CA PRO A 421 -4.07 -27.84 -13.47
C PRO A 421 -2.87 -28.78 -13.32
N GLY A 422 -1.70 -28.41 -13.87
CA GLY A 422 -0.47 -29.17 -13.73
C GLY A 422 0.02 -29.26 -12.29
N ILE A 423 -0.05 -28.15 -11.53
CA ILE A 423 0.27 -28.14 -10.10
C ILE A 423 -0.68 -29.06 -9.32
N LEU A 424 -1.99 -28.92 -9.54
CA LEU A 424 -3.00 -29.70 -8.83
C LEU A 424 -2.85 -31.20 -9.09
N GLN A 425 -2.58 -31.58 -10.34
CA GLN A 425 -2.34 -32.98 -10.72
C GLN A 425 -1.04 -33.52 -10.12
N GLN A 426 0.06 -32.78 -10.24
CA GLN A 426 1.37 -33.20 -9.76
C GLN A 426 1.37 -33.44 -8.25
N LEU A 427 0.72 -32.55 -7.51
CA LEU A 427 0.60 -32.62 -6.07
C LEU A 427 -0.55 -33.52 -5.59
N GLN A 428 -1.33 -34.12 -6.50
CA GLN A 428 -2.52 -34.93 -6.16
C GLN A 428 -3.50 -34.22 -5.22
N VAL A 429 -3.70 -32.91 -5.43
CA VAL A 429 -4.57 -32.09 -4.59
C VAL A 429 -6.00 -32.59 -4.70
N ALA A 430 -6.66 -32.82 -3.56
CA ALA A 430 -8.06 -33.20 -3.52
C ALA A 430 -8.93 -32.10 -4.14
N GLU A 431 -9.97 -32.48 -4.90
CA GLU A 431 -10.83 -31.55 -5.65
C GLU A 431 -11.41 -30.42 -4.76
N ALA A 432 -11.79 -30.76 -3.53
CA ALA A 432 -12.30 -29.80 -2.54
C ALA A 432 -11.31 -28.66 -2.22
N HIS A 433 -10.01 -28.86 -2.43
CA HIS A 433 -8.95 -27.90 -2.10
C HIS A 433 -8.41 -27.13 -3.30
N HIS A 434 -8.85 -27.43 -4.54
CA HIS A 434 -8.32 -26.78 -5.76
C HIS A 434 -8.41 -25.25 -5.72
N ALA A 435 -9.56 -24.72 -5.29
CA ALA A 435 -9.76 -23.27 -5.15
C ALA A 435 -8.84 -22.64 -4.10
N LEU A 436 -8.52 -23.36 -3.01
CA LEU A 436 -7.57 -22.88 -2.00
C LEU A 436 -6.16 -22.74 -2.59
N ILE A 437 -5.72 -23.71 -3.37
CA ILE A 437 -4.38 -23.71 -3.96
C ILE A 437 -4.26 -22.66 -5.06
N GLY A 438 -5.31 -22.45 -5.85
CA GLY A 438 -5.39 -21.29 -6.75
C GLY A 438 -5.20 -19.97 -6.00
N ARG A 439 -5.87 -19.80 -4.85
CA ARG A 439 -5.72 -18.62 -3.99
C ARG A 439 -4.31 -18.46 -3.44
N TRP A 440 -3.67 -19.54 -2.99
CA TRP A 440 -2.28 -19.50 -2.53
C TRP A 440 -1.33 -19.01 -3.62
N LEU A 441 -1.48 -19.47 -4.87
CA LEU A 441 -0.62 -19.03 -5.97
C LEU A 441 -0.74 -17.54 -6.25
N MET A 442 -1.94 -16.96 -6.14
CA MET A 442 -2.14 -15.51 -6.25
C MET A 442 -1.44 -14.76 -5.10
N LEU A 443 -1.62 -15.21 -3.86
CA LEU A 443 -0.99 -14.58 -2.70
C LEU A 443 0.53 -14.65 -2.76
N LEU A 444 1.08 -15.78 -3.21
CA LEU A 444 2.51 -15.95 -3.46
C LEU A 444 3.02 -15.05 -4.59
N ALA A 445 2.18 -14.77 -5.60
CA ALA A 445 2.51 -13.84 -6.68
C ALA A 445 2.50 -12.38 -6.20
N ASP A 446 1.48 -11.99 -5.43
CA ASP A 446 1.37 -10.66 -4.82
C ASP A 446 2.53 -10.38 -3.85
N ALA A 447 2.97 -11.39 -3.10
CA ALA A 447 4.15 -11.32 -2.24
C ALA A 447 5.48 -11.35 -3.00
N GLY A 448 5.46 -11.53 -4.33
CA GLY A 448 6.65 -11.59 -5.17
C GLY A 448 7.52 -12.84 -4.97
N LEU A 449 6.98 -13.90 -4.37
CA LEU A 449 7.66 -15.20 -4.20
C LEU A 449 7.51 -16.08 -5.45
N VAL A 450 6.42 -15.90 -6.18
CA VAL A 450 6.12 -16.51 -7.47
C VAL A 450 5.89 -15.41 -8.49
N MET A 451 6.17 -15.68 -9.76
CA MET A 451 5.86 -14.79 -10.87
C MET A 451 4.81 -15.46 -11.76
N GLN A 452 3.70 -14.77 -12.01
CA GLN A 452 2.69 -15.23 -12.97
C GLN A 452 2.97 -14.64 -14.36
N ARG A 453 3.00 -15.48 -15.39
CA ARG A 453 3.08 -15.08 -16.81
C ARG A 453 2.01 -15.83 -17.60
N GLY A 454 0.93 -15.13 -17.95
CA GLY A 454 -0.26 -15.76 -18.52
C GLY A 454 -0.83 -16.79 -17.54
N ALA A 455 -1.05 -18.02 -18.01
CA ALA A 455 -1.58 -19.13 -17.21
C ALA A 455 -0.52 -19.87 -16.36
N HIS A 456 0.77 -19.51 -16.47
CA HIS A 456 1.85 -20.24 -15.82
C HIS A 456 2.48 -19.46 -14.68
N TYR A 457 2.83 -20.18 -13.62
CA TYR A 457 3.51 -19.71 -12.43
C TYR A 457 4.97 -20.19 -12.42
N PHE A 458 5.87 -19.26 -12.08
CA PHE A 458 7.31 -19.50 -12.03
C PHE A 458 7.82 -19.17 -10.63
N SER A 459 8.61 -20.05 -10.05
CA SER A 459 9.23 -19.80 -8.76
C SER A 459 10.25 -18.67 -8.87
N ARG A 460 10.25 -17.69 -7.96
CA ARG A 460 11.35 -16.71 -7.89
C ARG A 460 12.45 -17.14 -6.93
N ARG A 461 12.17 -18.11 -6.06
CA ARG A 461 13.10 -18.64 -5.07
C ARG A 461 12.66 -20.01 -4.55
N THR A 462 13.62 -20.80 -4.11
CA THR A 462 13.38 -22.05 -3.38
C THR A 462 13.50 -21.82 -1.88
N ILE A 463 12.57 -22.39 -1.11
CA ILE A 463 12.59 -22.35 0.35
C ILE A 463 13.07 -23.70 0.86
N GLY A 464 14.11 -23.67 1.70
CA GLY A 464 14.58 -24.86 2.41
C GLY A 464 13.90 -25.02 3.77
N TYR A 465 13.91 -26.24 4.32
CA TYR A 465 13.31 -26.52 5.64
C TYR A 465 13.92 -25.65 6.75
N THR A 466 15.24 -25.39 6.73
CA THR A 466 15.90 -24.50 7.70
C THR A 466 15.35 -23.08 7.67
N GLU A 467 15.09 -22.54 6.48
CA GLU A 467 14.51 -21.21 6.32
C GLU A 467 13.06 -21.17 6.81
N LEU A 468 12.26 -22.17 6.43
CA LEU A 468 10.90 -22.31 6.92
C LEU A 468 10.89 -22.33 8.46
N HIS A 469 11.68 -23.21 9.07
CA HIS A 469 11.78 -23.32 10.51
C HIS A 469 12.22 -21.99 11.18
N HIS A 470 13.16 -21.27 10.59
CA HIS A 470 13.58 -19.96 11.11
C HIS A 470 12.45 -18.92 11.06
N SER A 471 11.65 -18.89 9.99
CA SER A 471 10.50 -17.97 9.91
C SER A 471 9.48 -18.22 11.02
N TRP A 472 9.19 -19.49 11.33
CA TRP A 472 8.30 -19.86 12.44
C TRP A 472 8.91 -19.58 13.82
N GLN A 473 10.23 -19.77 14.00
CA GLN A 473 10.93 -19.33 15.21
C GLN A 473 10.87 -17.80 15.39
N ALA A 474 10.84 -17.02 14.31
CA ALA A 474 10.65 -15.57 14.40
C ALA A 474 9.23 -15.22 14.88
N VAL A 475 8.21 -15.94 14.40
CA VAL A 475 6.83 -15.81 14.91
C VAL A 475 6.75 -16.13 16.40
N HIS A 476 7.32 -17.26 16.85
CA HIS A 476 7.36 -17.61 18.27
C HIS A 476 8.02 -16.55 19.15
N ARG A 477 9.06 -15.86 18.65
CA ARG A 477 9.77 -14.81 19.39
C ARG A 477 8.94 -13.53 19.58
N VAL A 478 8.10 -13.19 18.61
CA VAL A 478 7.22 -12.00 18.68
C VAL A 478 5.84 -12.32 19.26
N TRP A 479 5.44 -13.60 19.27
CA TRP A 479 4.22 -14.06 19.93
C TRP A 479 4.40 -14.11 21.45
N ASP A 480 4.05 -13.00 22.07
CA ASP A 480 4.02 -12.84 23.52
C ASP A 480 2.76 -13.52 24.10
N ASN A 481 2.87 -14.08 25.32
CA ASN A 481 1.73 -14.59 26.10
C ASN A 481 0.59 -13.58 26.31
N ARG A 482 0.84 -12.28 26.08
CA ARG A 482 -0.19 -11.23 26.04
C ARG A 482 -1.10 -11.30 24.81
N LEU A 483 -0.57 -11.77 23.67
CA LEU A 483 -1.33 -11.95 22.42
C LEU A 483 -2.06 -13.30 22.37
N GLY A 484 -1.56 -14.30 23.09
CA GLY A 484 -2.22 -15.59 23.28
C GLY A 484 -1.24 -16.67 23.70
N SER A 485 -1.72 -17.90 23.88
CA SER A 485 -0.86 -19.03 24.30
C SER A 485 0.08 -19.47 23.19
N ALA A 486 1.28 -19.96 23.54
CA ALA A 486 2.20 -20.60 22.59
C ALA A 486 1.56 -21.77 21.81
N THR A 487 0.62 -22.49 22.44
CA THR A 487 -0.17 -23.57 21.81
C THR A 487 -0.83 -23.16 20.49
N PHE A 488 -1.22 -21.89 20.34
CA PHE A 488 -1.80 -21.38 19.09
C PHE A 488 -0.76 -21.39 17.95
N ILE A 489 0.46 -20.93 18.22
CA ILE A 489 1.54 -20.93 17.24
C ILE A 489 2.03 -22.34 16.97
N ASP A 490 2.12 -23.19 18.00
CA ASP A 490 2.46 -24.61 17.83
C ASP A 490 1.45 -25.34 16.94
N TYR A 491 0.17 -25.02 17.05
CA TYR A 491 -0.88 -25.53 16.17
C TYR A 491 -0.67 -25.07 14.73
N LEU A 492 -0.39 -23.79 14.49
CA LEU A 492 -0.15 -23.28 13.14
C LEU A 492 1.12 -23.89 12.52
N TRP A 493 2.18 -24.07 13.31
CA TRP A 493 3.38 -24.76 12.88
C TRP A 493 3.10 -26.21 12.49
N GLN A 494 2.35 -26.96 13.31
CA GLN A 494 1.95 -28.34 12.97
C GLN A 494 1.11 -28.42 11.68
N ASN A 495 0.27 -27.43 11.41
CA ASN A 495 -0.44 -27.34 10.12
C ASN A 495 0.54 -27.06 8.97
N ALA A 496 1.47 -26.11 9.16
CA ALA A 496 2.49 -25.77 8.17
C ALA A 496 3.34 -26.98 7.75
N GLU A 497 3.72 -27.84 8.71
CA GLU A 497 4.46 -29.08 8.44
C GLU A 497 3.63 -30.12 7.67
N LYS A 498 2.30 -30.10 7.84
CA LYS A 498 1.37 -31.07 7.26
C LYS A 498 0.61 -30.55 6.04
N LEU A 499 0.99 -29.40 5.47
CA LEU A 499 0.27 -28.81 4.34
C LEU A 499 0.19 -29.77 3.14
N GLY A 500 1.24 -30.55 2.85
CA GLY A 500 1.20 -31.56 1.79
C GLY A 500 0.08 -32.60 2.00
N GLU A 501 0.01 -33.19 3.19
CA GLU A 501 -1.02 -34.18 3.56
C GLU A 501 -2.43 -33.54 3.59
N LEU A 502 -2.54 -32.29 4.02
CA LEU A 502 -3.80 -31.53 4.03
C LEU A 502 -4.29 -31.26 2.60
N MET A 503 -3.41 -30.85 1.68
CA MET A 503 -3.73 -30.62 0.27
C MET A 503 -4.32 -31.86 -0.40
N CYS A 504 -3.72 -33.03 -0.15
CA CYS A 504 -4.15 -34.30 -0.74
C CYS A 504 -5.34 -34.93 0.01
N GLY A 505 -5.69 -34.43 1.20
CA GLY A 505 -6.76 -34.98 2.04
C GLY A 505 -6.36 -36.21 2.87
N GLU A 506 -5.08 -36.56 2.91
CA GLU A 506 -4.53 -37.62 3.77
C GLU A 506 -4.62 -37.24 5.25
N GLN A 507 -4.39 -35.96 5.55
CA GLN A 507 -4.63 -35.36 6.86
C GLN A 507 -5.92 -34.55 6.84
N LYS A 508 -6.73 -34.67 7.89
CA LYS A 508 -7.92 -33.83 8.10
C LYS A 508 -7.57 -32.68 9.04
N ALA A 509 -7.82 -31.43 8.63
CA ALA A 509 -7.58 -30.24 9.45
C ALA A 509 -8.33 -30.28 10.79
N ALA A 510 -9.56 -30.81 10.81
CA ALA A 510 -10.34 -30.98 12.03
C ALA A 510 -9.64 -31.86 13.09
N LEU A 511 -8.83 -32.85 12.69
CA LEU A 511 -8.09 -33.71 13.61
C LEU A 511 -6.84 -33.03 14.20
N LEU A 512 -6.32 -31.99 13.53
CA LEU A 512 -5.26 -31.14 14.09
C LEU A 512 -5.81 -30.11 15.07
N LEU A 513 -7.06 -29.67 14.84
CA LEU A 513 -7.75 -28.73 15.73
C LEU A 513 -8.36 -29.42 16.97
N PHE A 514 -8.78 -30.68 16.83
CA PHE A 514 -9.34 -31.52 17.90
C PHE A 514 -8.60 -32.87 18.00
N PRO A 515 -7.32 -32.86 18.39
CA PRO A 515 -6.53 -34.09 18.49
C PRO A 515 -7.17 -35.02 19.53
N GLU A 516 -7.46 -36.27 19.12
CA GLU A 516 -8.13 -37.27 19.97
C GLU A 516 -9.48 -36.79 20.55
N GLY A 517 -10.12 -35.79 19.93
CA GLY A 517 -11.36 -35.19 20.40
C GLY A 517 -11.20 -34.20 21.56
N ARG A 518 -9.96 -33.82 21.93
CA ARG A 518 -9.68 -32.82 22.95
C ARG A 518 -9.88 -31.40 22.43
N ASN A 519 -10.16 -30.47 23.34
CA ASN A 519 -10.48 -29.06 23.02
C ASN A 519 -9.33 -28.08 23.28
N ASP A 520 -8.18 -28.52 23.79
CA ASP A 520 -7.10 -27.63 24.22
C ASP A 520 -6.56 -26.71 23.10
N ILE A 521 -6.41 -27.24 21.89
CA ILE A 521 -6.02 -26.45 20.72
C ILE A 521 -7.14 -25.51 20.30
N ALA A 522 -8.39 -25.99 20.25
CA ALA A 522 -9.53 -25.16 19.90
C ALA A 522 -9.74 -24.02 20.90
N ASP A 523 -9.52 -24.25 22.19
CA ASP A 523 -9.56 -23.22 23.23
C ASP A 523 -8.42 -22.21 23.04
N ALA A 524 -7.22 -22.66 22.68
CA ALA A 524 -6.10 -21.76 22.33
C ALA A 524 -6.48 -20.80 21.19
N VAL A 525 -7.14 -21.29 20.14
CA VAL A 525 -7.57 -20.50 18.97
C VAL A 525 -8.74 -19.57 19.32
N TYR A 526 -9.83 -20.12 19.84
CA TYR A 526 -11.13 -19.43 19.94
C TYR A 526 -11.37 -18.74 21.29
N ARG A 527 -10.56 -19.00 22.33
CA ARG A 527 -10.74 -18.41 23.66
C ARG A 527 -9.53 -17.62 24.15
N HIS A 528 -8.32 -18.04 23.81
CA HIS A 528 -7.12 -17.53 24.47
C HIS A 528 -6.33 -16.48 23.67
N THR A 529 -6.57 -16.34 22.36
CA THR A 529 -6.01 -15.22 21.58
C THR A 529 -6.56 -13.88 22.08
N ILE A 530 -5.76 -12.82 22.00
CA ILE A 530 -6.16 -11.48 22.40
C ILE A 530 -7.38 -11.00 21.62
N THR A 531 -7.45 -11.32 20.33
CA THR A 531 -8.57 -10.98 19.47
C THR A 531 -9.84 -11.68 19.92
N ALA A 532 -9.81 -13.00 20.15
CA ALA A 532 -10.96 -13.73 20.64
C ALA A 532 -11.41 -13.23 22.03
N ARG A 533 -10.45 -12.98 22.94
CA ARG A 533 -10.76 -12.43 24.26
C ARG A 533 -11.40 -11.04 24.18
N TYR A 534 -10.88 -10.17 23.32
CA TYR A 534 -11.38 -8.82 23.10
C TYR A 534 -12.80 -8.84 22.53
N LEU A 535 -13.00 -9.52 21.39
CA LEU A 535 -14.29 -9.57 20.69
C LEU A 535 -15.38 -10.28 21.52
N ASN A 536 -15.06 -11.40 22.19
CA ASN A 536 -16.02 -12.07 23.06
C ASN A 536 -16.38 -11.23 24.30
N THR A 537 -15.47 -10.39 24.80
CA THR A 537 -15.76 -9.44 25.90
C THR A 537 -16.71 -8.35 25.42
N LEU A 538 -16.50 -7.80 24.21
CA LEU A 538 -17.43 -6.84 23.61
C LEU A 538 -18.84 -7.42 23.47
N ILE A 539 -18.97 -8.65 22.96
CA ILE A 539 -20.26 -9.33 22.85
C ILE A 539 -20.91 -9.49 24.23
N ALA A 540 -20.18 -9.99 25.22
CA ALA A 540 -20.71 -10.24 26.56
C ALA A 540 -21.18 -8.96 27.27
N ASP A 541 -20.39 -7.88 27.20
CA ASP A 541 -20.77 -6.58 27.76
C ASP A 541 -21.94 -5.93 27.01
N TRP A 542 -22.02 -6.11 25.68
CA TRP A 542 -23.16 -5.65 24.90
C TRP A 542 -24.46 -6.39 25.27
N VAL A 543 -24.40 -7.72 25.42
CA VAL A 543 -25.55 -8.55 25.85
C VAL A 543 -26.02 -8.13 27.24
N LEU A 544 -25.09 -7.96 28.18
CA LEU A 544 -25.41 -7.48 29.53
C LEU A 544 -26.10 -6.12 29.49
N LYS A 545 -25.59 -5.18 28.67
CA LYS A 545 -26.20 -3.86 28.49
C LYS A 545 -27.63 -3.97 27.99
N GLN A 546 -27.89 -4.75 26.94
CA GLN A 546 -29.26 -4.90 26.43
C GLN A 546 -30.21 -5.50 27.47
N LEU A 547 -29.74 -6.50 28.20
CA LEU A 547 -30.54 -7.18 29.21
C LEU A 547 -30.88 -6.25 30.39
N SER A 548 -29.97 -5.34 30.77
CA SER A 548 -30.21 -4.32 31.80
C SER A 548 -31.29 -3.29 31.44
N GLN A 549 -31.61 -3.14 30.16
CA GLN A 549 -32.58 -2.15 29.63
C GLN A 549 -33.97 -2.75 29.40
N ARG A 550 -34.18 -4.02 29.76
CA ARG A 550 -35.38 -4.79 29.42
C ARG A 550 -36.08 -5.33 30.67
N THR A 551 -37.40 -5.48 30.55
CA THR A 551 -38.26 -6.09 31.57
C THR A 551 -38.60 -7.54 31.25
N ALA A 552 -38.60 -7.92 29.97
CA ALA A 552 -38.82 -9.29 29.51
C ALA A 552 -37.48 -9.98 29.17
N PRO A 553 -37.41 -11.32 29.29
CA PRO A 553 -36.20 -12.07 28.93
C PRO A 553 -35.75 -11.79 27.50
N LEU A 554 -34.44 -11.61 27.31
CA LEU A 554 -33.83 -11.42 26.00
C LEU A 554 -33.75 -12.78 25.27
N LYS A 555 -34.33 -12.89 24.07
CA LYS A 555 -34.22 -14.08 23.21
C LYS A 555 -33.04 -13.94 22.28
N VAL A 556 -32.03 -14.77 22.49
CA VAL A 556 -30.80 -14.79 21.70
C VAL A 556 -30.70 -16.09 20.94
N LEU A 557 -30.40 -16.02 19.66
CA LEU A 557 -29.97 -17.15 18.86
C LEU A 557 -28.49 -16.99 18.51
N GLU A 558 -27.66 -17.91 19.01
CA GLU A 558 -26.25 -18.00 18.64
C GLU A 558 -26.11 -19.02 17.51
N ILE A 559 -25.56 -18.60 16.38
CA ILE A 559 -25.41 -19.41 15.17
C ILE A 559 -23.95 -19.81 15.01
N GLY A 560 -23.71 -21.12 14.81
CA GLY A 560 -22.35 -21.68 14.70
C GLY A 560 -21.55 -21.51 15.99
N ALA A 561 -22.19 -21.79 17.12
CA ALA A 561 -21.61 -21.57 18.44
C ALA A 561 -20.38 -22.45 18.72
N GLY A 562 -20.20 -23.55 17.99
CA GLY A 562 -18.99 -24.36 17.97
C GLY A 562 -18.54 -24.82 19.36
N THR A 563 -17.34 -24.41 19.76
CA THR A 563 -16.77 -24.77 21.08
C THR A 563 -17.44 -24.06 22.26
N GLY A 564 -18.39 -23.15 22.01
CA GLY A 564 -19.05 -22.32 23.02
C GLY A 564 -18.14 -21.25 23.62
N ALA A 565 -17.14 -20.78 22.86
CA ALA A 565 -16.21 -19.76 23.32
C ALA A 565 -16.92 -18.43 23.67
N THR A 566 -17.79 -17.96 22.77
CA THR A 566 -18.61 -16.77 22.97
C THR A 566 -19.69 -17.02 24.02
N THR A 567 -20.41 -18.13 23.94
CA THR A 567 -21.40 -18.56 24.95
C THR A 567 -20.84 -18.52 26.37
N GLU A 568 -19.65 -19.09 26.58
CA GLU A 568 -19.02 -19.14 27.91
C GLU A 568 -18.71 -17.74 28.44
N ARG A 569 -18.15 -16.86 27.60
CA ARG A 569 -17.80 -15.50 28.01
C ARG A 569 -19.05 -14.69 28.37
N VAL A 570 -20.14 -14.88 27.64
CA VAL A 570 -21.45 -14.29 27.97
C VAL A 570 -21.96 -14.84 29.30
N ARG A 571 -21.92 -16.17 29.49
CA ARG A 571 -22.33 -16.83 30.75
C ARG A 571 -21.57 -16.28 31.95
N GLU A 572 -20.24 -16.24 31.88
CA GLU A 572 -19.38 -15.69 32.93
C GLU A 572 -19.79 -14.27 33.29
N ARG A 573 -19.97 -13.43 32.26
CA ARG A 573 -20.33 -12.03 32.45
C ARG A 573 -21.71 -11.83 33.08
N LEU A 574 -22.69 -12.62 32.66
CA LEU A 574 -24.03 -12.53 33.22
C LEU A 574 -24.11 -13.10 34.63
N HIS A 575 -23.32 -14.14 34.94
CA HIS A 575 -23.23 -14.70 36.28
C HIS A 575 -22.70 -13.68 37.31
N GLU A 576 -21.76 -12.83 36.93
CA GLU A 576 -21.25 -11.73 37.78
C GLU A 576 -22.37 -10.76 38.25
N VAL A 577 -23.48 -10.64 37.51
CA VAL A 577 -24.55 -9.66 37.77
C VAL A 577 -25.85 -10.31 38.25
N TYR A 578 -26.25 -11.43 37.64
CA TYR A 578 -27.54 -12.09 37.86
C TYR A 578 -27.42 -13.48 38.50
N GLY A 579 -26.20 -13.98 38.73
CA GLY A 579 -25.98 -15.38 39.14
C GLY A 579 -26.43 -16.37 38.07
N GLU A 580 -27.01 -17.50 38.48
CA GLU A 580 -27.39 -18.61 37.59
C GLU A 580 -28.66 -18.36 36.76
N THR A 581 -29.46 -17.36 37.10
CA THR A 581 -30.80 -17.14 36.52
C THR A 581 -30.97 -15.74 35.92
N PRO A 582 -30.17 -15.34 34.91
CA PRO A 582 -30.43 -14.12 34.15
C PRO A 582 -31.77 -14.20 33.39
N PRO A 583 -32.47 -13.08 33.17
CA PRO A 583 -33.64 -13.00 32.30
C PRO A 583 -33.21 -13.11 30.82
N LEU A 584 -32.85 -14.32 30.41
CA LEU A 584 -32.29 -14.65 29.10
C LEU A 584 -32.93 -15.95 28.60
N ASN A 585 -33.10 -16.08 27.29
CA ASN A 585 -33.37 -17.33 26.59
C ASN A 585 -32.33 -17.45 25.48
N TRP A 586 -31.30 -18.26 25.69
CA TRP A 586 -30.19 -18.45 24.77
C TRP A 586 -30.34 -19.76 24.00
N LEU A 587 -30.56 -19.66 22.70
CA LEU A 587 -30.57 -20.80 21.79
C LEU A 587 -29.18 -20.97 21.18
N PHE A 588 -28.41 -21.92 21.72
CA PHE A 588 -27.13 -22.35 21.16
C PHE A 588 -27.38 -23.20 19.93
N SER A 589 -26.83 -22.83 18.77
CA SER A 589 -27.00 -23.63 17.56
C SER A 589 -25.71 -23.85 16.80
N ASP A 590 -25.64 -25.01 16.14
CA ASP A 590 -24.52 -25.42 15.31
C ASP A 590 -25.00 -26.45 14.29
N VAL A 591 -24.27 -26.60 13.19
CA VAL A 591 -24.53 -27.66 12.18
C VAL A 591 -23.98 -29.02 12.62
N SER A 592 -23.04 -29.02 13.57
CA SER A 592 -22.38 -30.21 14.10
C SER A 592 -23.06 -30.73 15.37
N ARG A 593 -23.55 -31.97 15.31
CA ARG A 593 -24.09 -32.67 16.48
C ARG A 593 -23.06 -32.85 17.60
N PHE A 594 -21.78 -32.92 17.28
CA PHE A 594 -20.71 -33.04 18.29
C PHE A 594 -20.71 -31.83 19.24
N PHE A 595 -20.77 -30.62 18.69
CA PHE A 595 -20.81 -29.40 19.50
C PHE A 595 -22.11 -29.28 20.29
N LEU A 596 -23.25 -29.67 19.71
CA LEU A 596 -24.53 -29.66 20.42
C LEU A 596 -24.55 -30.62 21.62
N VAL A 597 -24.05 -31.85 21.47
CA VAL A 597 -23.97 -32.81 22.58
C VAL A 597 -23.05 -32.30 23.69
N ASN A 598 -21.89 -31.74 23.33
CA ASN A 598 -20.96 -31.17 24.30
C ASN A 598 -21.58 -29.97 25.03
N ALA A 599 -22.29 -29.09 24.31
CA ALA A 599 -23.00 -27.96 24.89
C ALA A 599 -24.11 -28.41 25.84
N GLN A 600 -24.92 -29.40 25.47
CA GLN A 600 -25.96 -29.97 26.34
C GLN A 600 -25.39 -30.53 27.64
N GLN A 601 -24.25 -31.23 27.57
CA GLN A 601 -23.60 -31.76 28.76
C GLN A 601 -23.04 -30.63 29.64
N ARG A 602 -22.27 -29.72 29.05
CA ARG A 602 -21.58 -28.62 29.75
C ARG A 602 -22.57 -27.64 30.40
N TYR A 603 -23.66 -27.32 29.71
CA TYR A 603 -24.62 -26.29 30.10
C TYR A 603 -25.95 -26.85 30.63
N SER A 604 -26.00 -28.15 30.94
CA SER A 604 -27.20 -28.85 31.45
C SER A 604 -27.84 -28.22 32.70
N HIS A 605 -27.07 -27.46 33.48
CA HIS A 605 -27.53 -26.77 34.69
C HIS A 605 -28.18 -25.40 34.41
N LEU A 606 -28.04 -24.87 33.19
CA LEU A 606 -28.54 -23.54 32.81
C LEU A 606 -29.94 -23.65 32.22
N SER A 607 -30.97 -23.28 32.99
CA SER A 607 -32.37 -23.36 32.56
C SER A 607 -32.73 -22.41 31.41
N TRP A 608 -31.92 -21.37 31.19
CA TRP A 608 -32.08 -20.38 30.14
C TRP A 608 -31.37 -20.74 28.84
N LEU A 609 -30.59 -21.82 28.80
CA LEU A 609 -29.87 -22.25 27.59
C LEU A 609 -30.53 -23.52 27.01
N SER A 610 -30.78 -23.48 25.70
CA SER A 610 -31.25 -24.64 24.94
C SER A 610 -30.41 -24.79 23.66
N THR A 611 -30.51 -25.96 23.00
CA THR A 611 -29.71 -26.26 21.81
C THR A 611 -30.57 -26.59 20.60
N ALA A 612 -30.19 -26.15 19.40
CA ALA A 612 -30.82 -26.56 18.14
C ALA A 612 -29.78 -26.86 17.05
N LEU A 613 -30.13 -27.77 16.13
CA LEU A 613 -29.36 -28.03 14.91
C LEU A 613 -29.79 -27.02 13.85
N ILE A 614 -28.89 -26.13 13.43
CA ILE A 614 -29.16 -25.10 12.42
C ILE A 614 -28.06 -25.11 11.37
N ASP A 615 -28.48 -25.12 10.10
CA ASP A 615 -27.66 -24.94 8.92
C ASP A 615 -27.90 -23.55 8.33
N ILE A 616 -26.84 -22.75 8.22
CA ILE A 616 -26.89 -21.36 7.75
C ILE A 616 -27.10 -21.23 6.23
N ASP A 617 -26.90 -22.32 5.49
CA ASP A 617 -27.13 -22.37 4.05
C ASP A 617 -28.60 -22.77 3.72
N ARG A 618 -29.50 -22.72 4.71
CA ARG A 618 -30.93 -22.99 4.56
C ARG A 618 -31.79 -21.94 5.28
N PRO A 619 -33.05 -21.69 4.84
CA PRO A 619 -33.96 -20.79 5.55
C PRO A 619 -34.14 -21.20 7.02
N LEU A 620 -34.00 -20.24 7.95
CA LEU A 620 -34.11 -20.52 9.39
C LEU A 620 -35.57 -20.82 9.81
N THR A 621 -36.54 -20.27 9.09
CA THR A 621 -37.98 -20.50 9.33
C THR A 621 -38.40 -21.94 9.06
N GLU A 622 -37.78 -22.60 8.09
CA GLU A 622 -37.95 -24.04 7.83
C GLU A 622 -37.27 -24.94 8.87
N GLN A 623 -36.38 -24.37 9.69
CA GLN A 623 -35.60 -25.06 10.71
C GLN A 623 -36.17 -24.85 12.13
N GLY A 624 -37.39 -24.31 12.23
CA GLY A 624 -38.11 -24.15 13.49
C GLY A 624 -37.88 -22.81 14.19
N ILE A 625 -37.22 -21.84 13.55
CA ILE A 625 -37.04 -20.49 14.09
C ILE A 625 -38.08 -19.57 13.46
N ALA A 626 -39.11 -19.18 14.20
CA ALA A 626 -40.16 -18.32 13.67
C ALA A 626 -39.62 -16.94 13.20
N ALA A 627 -40.25 -16.36 12.18
CA ALA A 627 -39.99 -14.99 11.75
C ALA A 627 -40.23 -14.00 12.90
N ASP A 628 -39.47 -12.90 12.92
CA ASP A 628 -39.56 -11.84 13.94
C ASP A 628 -39.54 -12.35 15.41
N SER A 629 -38.87 -13.47 15.69
CA SER A 629 -38.95 -14.15 16.99
C SER A 629 -37.76 -13.89 17.92
N GLN A 630 -36.61 -13.50 17.37
CA GLN A 630 -35.36 -13.30 18.10
C GLN A 630 -35.12 -11.80 18.35
N ASP A 631 -34.65 -11.46 19.55
CA ASP A 631 -34.22 -10.09 19.88
C ASP A 631 -32.79 -9.81 19.41
N LEU A 632 -31.94 -10.84 19.44
CA LEU A 632 -30.52 -10.77 19.16
C LEU A 632 -30.04 -12.02 18.43
N LEU A 633 -29.22 -11.84 17.41
CA LEU A 633 -28.44 -12.92 16.79
C LEU A 633 -26.95 -12.72 17.11
N VAL A 634 -26.25 -13.80 17.45
CA VAL A 634 -24.80 -13.80 17.67
C VAL A 634 -24.15 -14.78 16.70
N MET A 635 -23.17 -14.31 15.94
CA MET A 635 -22.44 -15.09 14.94
C MET A 635 -20.95 -14.80 15.11
N ALA A 636 -20.17 -15.80 15.52
CA ALA A 636 -18.74 -15.62 15.76
C ALA A 636 -17.88 -16.55 14.91
N GLY A 637 -17.29 -16.00 13.84
CA GLY A 637 -16.42 -16.72 12.91
C GLY A 637 -17.13 -17.85 12.19
N VAL A 638 -18.38 -17.62 11.76
CA VAL A 638 -19.27 -18.63 11.18
C VAL A 638 -19.69 -18.28 9.75
N LEU A 639 -19.93 -17.01 9.45
CA LEU A 639 -20.47 -16.56 8.16
C LEU A 639 -19.43 -16.66 7.04
N ASN A 640 -18.15 -16.67 7.37
CA ASN A 640 -17.10 -17.06 6.43
C ASN A 640 -17.30 -18.48 5.85
N ASN A 641 -18.03 -19.38 6.53
CA ASN A 641 -18.39 -20.70 6.02
C ASN A 641 -19.70 -20.74 5.23
N ALA A 642 -20.46 -19.65 5.17
CA ALA A 642 -21.67 -19.61 4.33
C ALA A 642 -21.27 -19.78 2.87
N ARG A 643 -22.07 -20.53 2.08
CA ARG A 643 -21.89 -20.58 0.63
C ARG A 643 -22.32 -19.26 -0.01
N ASN A 644 -23.40 -18.67 0.48
CA ASN A 644 -23.90 -17.37 0.00
C ASN A 644 -24.22 -16.45 1.18
N SER A 645 -23.29 -15.56 1.49
CA SER A 645 -23.36 -14.67 2.65
C SER A 645 -24.56 -13.71 2.60
N GLU A 646 -24.90 -13.19 1.41
CA GLU A 646 -26.03 -12.28 1.23
C GLU A 646 -27.37 -13.00 1.51
N GLN A 647 -27.54 -14.21 0.97
CA GLN A 647 -28.74 -14.99 1.19
C GLN A 647 -28.86 -15.43 2.66
N THR A 648 -27.76 -15.87 3.26
CA THR A 648 -27.71 -16.24 4.68
C THR A 648 -28.10 -15.04 5.55
N ILE A 649 -27.58 -13.84 5.31
CA ILE A 649 -27.95 -12.65 6.09
C ILE A 649 -29.42 -12.26 5.89
N ARG A 650 -30.00 -12.46 4.70
CA ARG A 650 -31.44 -12.24 4.50
C ARG A 650 -32.30 -13.17 5.37
N TRP A 651 -31.96 -14.45 5.44
CA TRP A 651 -32.67 -15.39 6.32
C TRP A 651 -32.48 -15.09 7.80
N LEU A 652 -31.29 -14.62 8.20
CA LEU A 652 -31.04 -14.14 9.56
C LEU A 652 -31.88 -12.90 9.87
N ALA A 653 -31.98 -11.95 8.93
CA ALA A 653 -32.78 -10.75 9.10
C ALA A 653 -34.28 -11.06 9.26
N GLU A 654 -34.78 -12.10 8.58
CA GLU A 654 -36.18 -12.54 8.65
C GLU A 654 -36.60 -13.01 10.06
N VAL A 655 -35.73 -13.72 10.78
CA VAL A 655 -36.04 -14.23 12.13
C VAL A 655 -35.77 -13.21 13.24
N LEU A 656 -35.04 -12.13 12.93
CA LEU A 656 -34.74 -11.04 13.85
C LEU A 656 -35.92 -10.08 13.90
N GLN A 657 -36.48 -9.80 15.07
CA GLN A 657 -37.61 -8.86 15.18
C GLN A 657 -37.23 -7.42 14.72
N PRO A 658 -38.21 -6.58 14.36
CA PRO A 658 -37.97 -5.15 14.14
C PRO A 658 -37.28 -4.50 15.37
N GLY A 659 -36.19 -3.77 15.14
CA GLY A 659 -35.36 -3.18 16.20
C GLY A 659 -34.35 -4.12 16.85
N GLY A 660 -34.39 -5.42 16.56
CA GLY A 660 -33.42 -6.41 17.00
C GLY A 660 -32.04 -6.21 16.37
N ALA A 661 -31.00 -6.81 16.96
CA ALA A 661 -29.61 -6.65 16.50
C ALA A 661 -28.92 -7.98 16.14
N MET A 662 -27.86 -7.87 15.36
CA MET A 662 -26.90 -8.92 15.02
C MET A 662 -25.52 -8.50 15.53
N LEU A 663 -24.84 -9.40 16.22
CA LEU A 663 -23.43 -9.29 16.58
C LEU A 663 -22.65 -10.28 15.74
N ILE A 664 -21.85 -9.77 14.80
CA ILE A 664 -21.12 -10.58 13.82
C ILE A 664 -19.63 -10.36 14.05
N THR A 665 -18.89 -11.39 14.44
CA THR A 665 -17.42 -11.30 14.48
C THR A 665 -16.81 -12.09 13.35
N GLU A 666 -16.05 -11.43 12.49
CA GLU A 666 -15.48 -12.05 11.29
C GLU A 666 -14.09 -11.48 10.96
N PRO A 667 -13.23 -12.28 10.34
CA PRO A 667 -12.07 -11.78 9.61
C PRO A 667 -12.49 -10.78 8.52
N THR A 668 -11.75 -9.68 8.39
CA THR A 668 -11.99 -8.59 7.43
C THR A 668 -10.83 -8.34 6.48
N ARG A 669 -9.90 -9.29 6.38
CA ARG A 669 -8.80 -9.34 5.40
C ARG A 669 -8.52 -10.79 5.05
N GLU A 670 -7.59 -11.05 4.16
CA GLU A 670 -7.05 -12.40 4.03
C GLU A 670 -6.20 -12.76 5.26
N HIS A 671 -6.55 -13.85 5.92
CA HIS A 671 -5.81 -14.41 7.04
C HIS A 671 -5.03 -15.63 6.58
N LEU A 672 -3.73 -15.45 6.37
CA LEU A 672 -2.87 -16.50 5.83
C LEU A 672 -2.74 -17.68 6.80
N GLU A 673 -2.85 -17.44 8.10
CA GLU A 673 -2.90 -18.45 9.15
C GLU A 673 -4.17 -19.32 9.06
N ILE A 674 -5.30 -18.77 8.63
CA ILE A 674 -6.52 -19.56 8.36
C ILE A 674 -6.36 -20.31 7.04
N LEU A 675 -5.81 -19.65 6.01
CA LEU A 675 -5.56 -20.27 4.69
C LEU A 675 -4.61 -21.45 4.73
N THR A 676 -3.71 -21.50 5.71
CA THR A 676 -2.78 -22.62 5.95
C THR A 676 -3.27 -23.61 7.00
N SER A 677 -4.48 -23.44 7.55
CA SER A 677 -5.03 -24.34 8.57
C SER A 677 -6.53 -24.64 8.37
N GLN A 678 -7.45 -23.85 8.94
CA GLN A 678 -8.88 -24.16 8.89
C GLN A 678 -9.49 -24.04 7.48
N ALA A 679 -8.83 -23.38 6.54
CA ALA A 679 -9.32 -23.26 5.18
C ALA A 679 -9.59 -24.60 4.47
N PHE A 680 -8.94 -25.69 4.90
CA PHE A 680 -9.16 -27.05 4.40
C PHE A 680 -10.48 -27.69 4.86
N MET A 681 -11.19 -27.10 5.83
CA MET A 681 -12.53 -27.56 6.24
C MET A 681 -13.65 -26.59 5.83
N MET A 682 -13.33 -25.47 5.19
CA MET A 682 -14.30 -24.48 4.75
C MET A 682 -14.86 -24.85 3.36
N PRO A 683 -16.18 -24.72 3.13
CA PRO A 683 -16.75 -24.88 1.80
C PRO A 683 -16.32 -23.73 0.86
N PRO A 684 -16.27 -23.97 -0.46
CA PRO A 684 -16.02 -22.90 -1.42
C PRO A 684 -17.20 -21.91 -1.46
N PRO A 685 -16.94 -20.59 -1.51
CA PRO A 685 -17.99 -19.58 -1.60
C PRO A 685 -18.67 -19.62 -2.99
N GLN A 686 -19.94 -19.21 -3.02
CA GLN A 686 -20.81 -19.12 -4.20
C GLN A 686 -21.41 -17.71 -4.37
N ASP A 687 -20.80 -16.71 -3.72
CA ASP A 687 -21.18 -15.31 -3.76
C ASP A 687 -20.05 -14.43 -4.32
N ASP A 688 -20.10 -13.12 -4.06
CA ASP A 688 -19.12 -12.15 -4.57
C ASP A 688 -17.66 -12.52 -4.28
N ARG A 689 -17.40 -13.29 -3.21
CA ARG A 689 -16.06 -13.81 -2.87
C ARG A 689 -15.48 -14.73 -3.95
N GLN A 690 -16.34 -15.45 -4.67
CA GLN A 690 -15.92 -16.27 -5.80
C GLN A 690 -15.39 -15.41 -6.95
N ARG A 691 -15.99 -14.23 -7.19
CA ARG A 691 -15.57 -13.31 -8.25
C ARG A 691 -14.31 -12.53 -7.90
N SER A 692 -14.17 -12.13 -6.64
CA SER A 692 -12.96 -11.46 -6.15
C SER A 692 -11.83 -12.43 -5.82
N GLU A 693 -12.09 -13.74 -5.96
CA GLU A 693 -11.20 -14.84 -5.58
C GLU A 693 -10.65 -14.71 -4.15
N GLN A 694 -11.45 -14.12 -3.26
CA GLN A 694 -11.13 -13.93 -1.84
C GLN A 694 -11.87 -14.95 -0.97
N ARG A 695 -11.40 -15.19 0.25
CA ARG A 695 -12.12 -16.01 1.24
C ARG A 695 -12.93 -15.21 2.25
N PHE A 696 -12.50 -13.99 2.51
CA PHE A 696 -13.08 -13.11 3.53
C PHE A 696 -13.47 -11.78 2.91
N LEU A 697 -14.54 -11.17 3.43
CA LEU A 697 -15.02 -9.86 2.99
C LEU A 697 -14.26 -8.74 3.72
N SER A 698 -13.97 -7.63 3.04
CA SER A 698 -13.45 -6.41 3.66
C SER A 698 -14.49 -5.74 4.56
N PRO A 699 -14.10 -4.79 5.43
CA PRO A 699 -15.07 -4.04 6.24
C PRO A 699 -16.15 -3.35 5.40
N GLU A 700 -15.78 -2.79 4.25
CA GLU A 700 -16.68 -2.10 3.33
C GLU A 700 -17.65 -3.07 2.67
N GLN A 701 -17.16 -4.25 2.27
CA GLN A 701 -18.00 -5.32 1.70
C GLN A 701 -19.00 -5.85 2.73
N TRP A 702 -18.60 -5.97 4.01
CA TRP A 702 -19.53 -6.31 5.10
C TRP A 702 -20.62 -5.25 5.29
N GLN A 703 -20.25 -3.96 5.32
CA GLN A 703 -21.21 -2.87 5.47
C GLN A 703 -22.21 -2.82 4.31
N ASP A 704 -21.73 -2.95 3.07
CA ASP A 704 -22.56 -3.01 1.88
C ASP A 704 -23.52 -4.22 1.93
N LEU A 705 -23.01 -5.41 2.28
CA LEU A 705 -23.83 -6.62 2.38
C LEU A 705 -24.94 -6.46 3.42
N LEU A 706 -24.62 -5.94 4.61
CA LEU A 706 -25.60 -5.67 5.66
C LEU A 706 -26.67 -4.66 5.19
N GLN A 707 -26.25 -3.59 4.51
CA GLN A 707 -27.15 -2.58 3.95
C GLN A 707 -28.07 -3.18 2.88
N ARG A 708 -27.55 -4.00 1.96
CA ARG A 708 -28.33 -4.71 0.94
C ARG A 708 -29.32 -5.71 1.51
N ALA A 709 -29.06 -6.22 2.72
CA ALA A 709 -29.99 -7.05 3.48
C ALA A 709 -31.01 -6.24 4.30
N GLY A 710 -31.00 -4.90 4.22
CA GLY A 710 -31.93 -4.03 4.93
C GLY A 710 -31.58 -3.79 6.39
N LEU A 711 -30.32 -4.04 6.79
CA LEU A 711 -29.82 -3.79 8.14
C LEU A 711 -29.02 -2.49 8.20
N ILE A 712 -28.96 -1.87 9.37
CA ILE A 712 -28.14 -0.68 9.64
C ILE A 712 -26.94 -1.10 10.47
N CYS A 713 -25.73 -0.98 9.93
CA CYS A 713 -24.50 -1.21 10.70
C CYS A 713 -24.26 -0.03 11.67
N GLU A 714 -24.49 -0.24 12.96
CA GLU A 714 -24.33 0.77 14.02
C GLU A 714 -22.88 0.92 14.48
N ALA A 715 -22.11 -0.18 14.46
CA ALA A 715 -20.72 -0.20 14.88
C ALA A 715 -19.89 -1.23 14.12
N CYS A 716 -18.61 -0.93 13.97
CA CYS A 716 -17.58 -1.83 13.45
C CYS A 716 -16.35 -1.67 14.36
N LEU A 717 -16.12 -2.65 15.23
CA LEU A 717 -15.13 -2.59 16.31
C LEU A 717 -14.10 -3.74 16.18
N PRO A 718 -12.82 -3.54 16.52
CA PRO A 718 -12.24 -2.25 16.81
C PRO A 718 -12.23 -1.35 15.56
N ASP A 719 -12.10 -0.04 15.75
CA ASP A 719 -11.97 0.91 14.64
C ASP A 719 -10.60 0.79 13.94
N GLU A 720 -10.40 1.51 12.84
CA GLU A 720 -9.13 1.46 12.09
C GLU A 720 -7.92 2.01 12.86
N GLY A 721 -8.13 2.88 13.85
CA GLY A 721 -7.06 3.49 14.64
C GLY A 721 -6.61 2.64 15.82
N HIS A 722 -7.37 1.62 16.18
CA HIS A 722 -7.15 0.79 17.35
C HIS A 722 -5.92 -0.14 17.22
N VAL A 723 -5.28 -0.47 18.35
CA VAL A 723 -4.03 -1.27 18.38
C VAL A 723 -4.19 -2.67 17.78
N LEU A 724 -5.39 -3.25 17.88
CA LEU A 724 -5.71 -4.57 17.31
C LEU A 724 -6.19 -4.52 15.85
N ALA A 725 -6.40 -3.34 15.27
CA ALA A 725 -6.88 -3.21 13.89
C ALA A 725 -6.04 -4.01 12.87
N PRO A 726 -4.69 -4.06 12.97
CA PRO A 726 -3.88 -4.84 12.03
C PRO A 726 -4.13 -6.36 12.09
N LEU A 727 -4.67 -6.90 13.19
CA LEU A 727 -5.02 -8.32 13.26
C LEU A 727 -6.14 -8.66 12.29
N GLY A 728 -7.00 -7.70 11.93
CA GLY A 728 -7.97 -7.85 10.85
C GLY A 728 -9.20 -8.68 11.19
N GLN A 729 -9.59 -8.79 12.46
CA GLN A 729 -10.90 -9.34 12.85
C GLN A 729 -11.74 -8.26 13.53
N ARG A 730 -13.03 -8.21 13.22
CA ARG A 730 -13.93 -7.16 13.71
C ARG A 730 -15.27 -7.72 14.16
N LEU A 731 -15.89 -7.03 15.12
CA LEU A 731 -17.28 -7.10 15.52
C LEU A 731 -18.09 -6.05 14.76
N PHE A 732 -19.06 -6.49 13.98
CA PHE A 732 -20.12 -5.66 13.44
C PHE A 732 -21.36 -5.76 14.33
N ILE A 733 -21.95 -4.61 14.63
CA ILE A 733 -23.23 -4.50 15.33
C ILE A 733 -24.22 -3.96 14.31
N ALA A 734 -25.13 -4.81 13.82
CA ALA A 734 -26.10 -4.44 12.81
C ALA A 734 -27.51 -4.51 13.40
N ARG A 735 -28.37 -3.53 13.11
CA ARG A 735 -29.74 -3.47 13.61
C ARG A 735 -30.74 -3.60 12.46
N ARG A 736 -31.80 -4.38 12.67
CA ARG A 736 -32.98 -4.35 11.81
C ARG A 736 -33.78 -3.10 12.13
N PRO A 737 -34.12 -2.24 11.15
CA PRO A 737 -34.96 -1.07 11.38
C PRO A 737 -36.25 -1.43 12.15
N GLY A 738 -36.68 -0.56 13.05
CA GLY A 738 -37.98 -0.70 13.71
C GLY A 738 -39.12 -0.50 12.72
N ASN A 739 -40.31 -1.00 13.05
CA ASN A 739 -41.52 -0.61 12.33
C ASN A 739 -41.77 0.88 12.62
N ALA A 740 -41.83 1.68 11.55
CA ALA A 740 -42.09 3.12 11.63
C ALA A 740 -43.44 3.45 12.27
#